data_AF-A0A8S1ART0-F1
#
_entry.id   AF-A0A8S1ART0-F1
#
_cell.length_a   1.000
_cell.length_b   1.000
_cell.length_c   1.000
_cell.angle_alpha   90.00
_cell.angle_beta   90.00
_cell.angle_gamma   90.00
#
_symmetry.space_group_name_H-M   'P 1'
#
loop_
_entity.id
_entity.type
_entity.pdbx_description
1 polymer ?
#
loop_
_entity_poly.entity_id
_entity_poly.type
_entity_poly.pdbx_seq_one_letter_code
_entity_poly.pdbx_strand_id
1 'polypeptide(L)'
;MSNYQEIVNLNVGGTRFSTSWQTLTWVPETFFTALLSGRIPTVRDETGAIFIDRDPNLFGLILNFLRTRDIDLNNVNIRALRHECDYFGITPLSRRLALCDEMNHSSCGDVLFYGYLPPPLNTSTTGRSGNSCSRKNSTSSSTEVAVNRTHSRNSSLDLRTVGRIPSQDQLSRCGRGHSRAASLGNADSHKGHRPPDMSSWADSMKVQIIKAHHNWVAVAYTHFVTGYRLTDSCGWYVVFQSPVQETVIERIALNAKTSGGGGTSSGNTSSGSDVMLGIASGSYVRLWAFSTHSEPVRRTLIGTFNLGVRVEHLLFVGPQLVALSGAGSRSKAGVWHTSTQHWQTQDVAHLTTYDTAGSFLLLGTATGAINYIDMQKFPLRMKDNDLLVTQLYKDPNQEPITAISVYLTPKTNLCGNWIEIAYGTRCGSVRVIVQHPETVGHGPQLFQTFTVHQSPITKVSLSENYLISVCSEYNHVRSWRVTRFRGMISTQPGTTPKAAFKVLALEAPTAQPHNDCGPYGEQDEEQIFIQKVVPDTDTLYVRLASNGKRVCTIRSVDGSAVSCFVLAECEGALRPRRLLLCGHRSGATQMWDITGPIDRAVKLNQPGSVAGNGGGEGDESPTPDGGPSPDELVRLLSACDLDAAPVPLSQSPNRPIQAP
;
A
#
# COMPACT_ATOMS: atom_id res chain seq x y z
N MET A 1 -62.59 -2.71 17.78
CA MET A 1 -62.94 -3.47 16.57
C MET A 1 -61.68 -3.60 15.74
N SER A 2 -61.22 -4.82 15.49
CA SER A 2 -59.97 -5.06 14.80
C SER A 2 -60.21 -5.06 13.27
N ASN A 3 -59.74 -4.02 12.59
CA ASN A 3 -59.86 -3.76 11.15
C ASN A 3 -59.03 -4.73 10.29
N TYR A 4 -59.27 -6.03 10.42
CA TYR A 4 -58.50 -7.08 9.74
C TYR A 4 -58.75 -7.16 8.22
N GLN A 5 -59.72 -6.42 7.68
CA GLN A 5 -60.09 -6.42 6.25
C GLN A 5 -60.02 -5.03 5.60
N GLU A 6 -59.51 -4.01 6.30
CA GLU A 6 -59.45 -2.66 5.75
C GLU A 6 -58.37 -2.54 4.66
N ILE A 7 -58.77 -2.05 3.50
CA ILE A 7 -57.86 -1.71 2.40
C ILE A 7 -57.25 -0.35 2.71
N VAL A 8 -55.92 -0.30 2.73
CA VAL A 8 -55.12 0.91 2.88
C VAL A 8 -54.61 1.33 1.51
N ASN A 9 -54.87 2.59 1.14
CA ASN A 9 -54.35 3.21 -0.08
C ASN A 9 -53.15 4.10 0.27
N LEU A 10 -52.02 3.83 -0.36
CA LEU A 10 -50.77 4.56 -0.21
C LEU A 10 -50.41 5.22 -1.53
N ASN A 11 -49.87 6.43 -1.48
CA ASN A 11 -49.24 7.11 -2.59
C ASN A 11 -47.75 7.25 -2.26
N VAL A 12 -46.90 6.41 -2.87
CA VAL A 12 -45.45 6.41 -2.63
C VAL A 12 -44.76 7.07 -3.82
N GLY A 13 -44.15 8.24 -3.61
CA GLY A 13 -43.43 8.97 -4.66
C GLY A 13 -44.28 9.30 -5.90
N GLY A 14 -45.61 9.41 -5.76
CA GLY A 14 -46.56 9.63 -6.85
C GLY A 14 -47.23 8.37 -7.41
N THR A 15 -46.77 7.17 -7.02
CA THR A 15 -47.36 5.90 -7.45
C THR A 15 -48.32 5.35 -6.41
N ARG A 16 -49.51 4.91 -6.83
CA ARG A 16 -50.53 4.40 -5.93
C ARG A 16 -50.41 2.90 -5.70
N PHE A 17 -50.49 2.51 -4.43
CA PHE A 17 -50.51 1.13 -3.98
C PHE A 17 -51.74 0.91 -3.09
N SER A 18 -52.45 -0.19 -3.34
CA SER A 18 -53.53 -0.65 -2.47
C SER A 18 -53.12 -1.97 -1.84
N THR A 19 -53.30 -2.08 -0.53
CA THR A 19 -52.94 -3.29 0.22
C THR A 19 -53.81 -3.44 1.48
N SER A 20 -53.78 -4.60 2.13
CA SER A 20 -54.53 -4.78 3.38
C SER A 20 -53.75 -4.24 4.57
N TRP A 21 -54.48 -3.78 5.60
CA TRP A 21 -53.92 -3.43 6.89
C TRP A 21 -52.99 -4.52 7.44
N GLN A 22 -53.44 -5.78 7.36
CA GLN A 22 -52.69 -6.97 7.79
C GLN A 22 -51.32 -7.09 7.12
N THR A 23 -51.22 -6.79 5.83
CA THR A 23 -49.96 -6.85 5.08
C THR A 23 -48.95 -5.85 5.66
N LEU A 24 -49.40 -4.60 5.88
CA LEU A 24 -48.55 -3.54 6.40
C LEU A 24 -48.15 -3.73 7.86
N THR A 25 -49.02 -4.34 8.67
CA THR A 25 -48.76 -4.61 10.10
C THR A 25 -48.20 -6.00 10.38
N TRP A 26 -47.83 -6.77 9.35
CA TRP A 26 -47.32 -8.12 9.53
C TRP A 26 -46.03 -8.13 10.36
N VAL A 27 -45.11 -7.20 10.08
CA VAL A 27 -43.93 -6.96 10.91
C VAL A 27 -44.29 -5.93 11.99
N PRO A 28 -44.14 -6.26 13.28
CA PRO A 28 -44.41 -5.32 14.36
C PRO A 28 -43.36 -4.21 14.42
N GLU A 29 -43.71 -3.09 15.04
CA GLU A 29 -42.79 -1.96 15.32
C GLU A 29 -42.13 -1.34 14.09
N THR A 30 -42.82 -1.39 12.95
CA THR A 30 -42.39 -0.76 11.70
C THR A 30 -42.96 0.64 11.52
N PHE A 31 -42.43 1.39 10.54
CA PHE A 31 -43.00 2.65 10.08
C PHE A 31 -44.50 2.52 9.83
N PHE A 32 -44.95 1.43 9.18
CA PHE A 32 -46.36 1.22 8.88
C PHE A 32 -47.20 1.02 10.14
N THR A 33 -46.73 0.26 11.13
CA THR A 33 -47.49 0.12 12.40
C THR A 33 -47.63 1.46 13.13
N ALA A 34 -46.63 2.33 13.06
CA ALA A 34 -46.68 3.67 13.64
C ALA A 34 -47.57 4.64 12.83
N LEU A 35 -47.50 4.56 11.50
CA LEU A 35 -48.33 5.30 10.55
C LEU A 35 -49.81 4.99 10.76
N LEU A 36 -50.14 3.71 10.83
CA LEU A 36 -51.49 3.19 10.91
C LEU A 36 -52.08 3.33 12.33
N SER A 37 -51.25 3.31 13.37
CA SER A 37 -51.69 3.65 14.73
C SER A 37 -51.91 5.16 14.98
N GLY A 38 -51.67 6.01 13.97
CA GLY A 38 -51.81 7.46 14.08
C GLY A 38 -50.71 8.14 14.91
N ARG A 39 -49.63 7.42 15.23
CA ARG A 39 -48.49 7.99 15.97
C ARG A 39 -47.64 8.92 15.12
N ILE A 40 -47.73 8.79 13.80
CA ILE A 40 -47.01 9.62 12.83
C ILE A 40 -48.04 10.47 12.07
N PRO A 41 -47.83 11.79 11.94
CA PRO A 41 -48.67 12.64 11.10
C PRO A 41 -48.71 12.14 9.66
N THR A 42 -49.90 12.03 9.07
CA THR A 42 -50.08 11.56 7.68
C THR A 42 -50.54 12.70 6.79
N VAL A 43 -49.86 12.91 5.67
CA VAL A 43 -50.34 13.74 4.56
C VAL A 43 -51.12 12.82 3.62
N ARG A 44 -52.25 13.30 3.09
CA ARG A 44 -53.05 12.56 2.12
C ARG A 44 -53.07 13.30 0.79
N ASP A 45 -53.09 12.54 -0.30
CA ASP A 45 -53.28 13.10 -1.64
C ASP A 45 -54.75 13.48 -1.90
N GLU A 46 -55.02 14.03 -3.08
CA GLU A 46 -56.35 14.46 -3.52
C GLU A 46 -57.41 13.33 -3.52
N THR A 47 -56.98 12.07 -3.44
CA THR A 47 -57.87 10.90 -3.39
C THR A 47 -57.95 10.25 -2.02
N GLY A 48 -57.33 10.87 -1.02
CA GLY A 48 -57.33 10.37 0.36
C GLY A 48 -56.32 9.25 0.62
N ALA A 49 -55.42 8.94 -0.32
CA ALA A 49 -54.34 7.97 -0.11
C ALA A 49 -53.22 8.59 0.73
N ILE A 50 -52.61 7.82 1.64
CA ILE A 50 -51.53 8.32 2.51
C ILE A 50 -50.27 8.52 1.66
N PHE A 51 -49.77 9.75 1.63
CA PHE A 51 -48.58 10.10 0.86
C PHE A 51 -47.29 9.76 1.62
N ILE A 52 -46.35 9.12 0.94
CA ILE A 52 -45.03 8.73 1.42
C ILE A 52 -44.02 9.17 0.36
N ASP A 53 -43.12 10.08 0.71
CA ASP A 53 -42.14 10.64 -0.22
C ASP A 53 -40.90 9.74 -0.35
N ARG A 54 -41.08 8.56 -0.97
CA ARG A 54 -40.04 7.52 -1.17
C ARG A 54 -40.12 6.91 -2.57
N ASP A 55 -39.13 6.10 -2.93
CA ASP A 55 -39.06 5.43 -4.24
C ASP A 55 -40.17 4.36 -4.39
N PRO A 56 -41.09 4.50 -5.36
CA PRO A 56 -42.17 3.54 -5.57
C PRO A 56 -41.71 2.17 -6.06
N ASN A 57 -40.62 2.09 -6.82
CA ASN A 57 -40.14 0.82 -7.39
C ASN A 57 -39.57 -0.07 -6.28
N LEU A 58 -38.72 0.50 -5.42
CA LEU A 58 -38.18 -0.23 -4.26
C LEU A 58 -39.25 -0.53 -3.22
N PHE A 59 -40.19 0.40 -3.00
CA PHE A 59 -41.34 0.13 -2.13
C PHE A 59 -42.20 -1.02 -2.66
N GLY A 60 -42.39 -1.15 -3.97
CA GLY A 60 -43.10 -2.28 -4.58
C GLY A 60 -42.50 -3.63 -4.20
N LEU A 61 -41.16 -3.74 -4.17
CA LEU A 61 -40.46 -4.95 -3.73
C LEU A 61 -40.68 -5.23 -2.23
N ILE A 62 -40.59 -4.20 -1.39
CA ILE A 62 -40.86 -4.31 0.05
C ILE A 62 -42.30 -4.77 0.29
N LEU A 63 -43.26 -4.19 -0.44
CA LEU A 63 -44.67 -4.54 -0.33
C LEU A 63 -44.93 -5.99 -0.76
N ASN A 64 -44.27 -6.46 -1.82
CA ASN A 64 -44.34 -7.86 -2.24
C ASN A 64 -43.77 -8.78 -1.16
N PHE A 65 -42.63 -8.44 -0.56
CA PHE A 65 -42.09 -9.18 0.58
C PHE A 65 -43.07 -9.25 1.76
N LEU A 66 -43.75 -8.14 2.10
CA LEU A 66 -44.77 -8.14 3.15
C LEU A 66 -45.98 -9.04 2.83
N ARG A 67 -46.27 -9.27 1.54
CA ARG A 67 -47.36 -10.15 1.07
C ARG A 67 -46.97 -11.63 1.03
N THR A 68 -45.83 -11.93 0.41
CA THR A 68 -45.41 -13.32 0.09
C THR A 68 -44.44 -13.90 1.09
N ARG A 69 -43.79 -13.05 1.90
CA ARG A 69 -42.65 -13.38 2.78
C ARG A 69 -41.39 -13.83 2.04
N ASP A 70 -41.38 -13.61 0.72
CA ASP A 70 -40.30 -13.95 -0.18
C ASP A 70 -39.91 -12.72 -1.01
N ILE A 71 -38.70 -12.72 -1.54
CA ILE A 71 -38.20 -11.60 -2.32
C ILE A 71 -37.37 -12.08 -3.51
N ASP A 72 -37.69 -11.55 -4.68
CA ASP A 72 -36.85 -11.71 -5.86
C ASP A 72 -35.82 -10.58 -5.90
N LEU A 73 -34.53 -10.93 -5.97
CA LEU A 73 -33.41 -10.01 -5.98
C LEU A 73 -32.78 -9.86 -7.37
N ASN A 74 -33.36 -10.48 -8.41
CA ASN A 74 -32.85 -10.37 -9.77
C ASN A 74 -32.86 -8.91 -10.24
N ASN A 75 -31.71 -8.40 -10.68
CA ASN A 75 -31.52 -7.03 -11.16
C ASN A 75 -31.88 -5.92 -10.15
N VAL A 76 -31.88 -6.23 -8.85
CA VAL A 76 -32.16 -5.24 -7.79
C VAL A 76 -30.86 -4.78 -7.15
N ASN A 77 -30.71 -3.46 -6.98
CA ASN A 77 -29.67 -2.91 -6.12
C ASN A 77 -29.99 -3.22 -4.65
N ILE A 78 -29.39 -4.31 -4.13
CA ILE A 78 -29.58 -4.83 -2.77
C ILE A 78 -29.39 -3.73 -1.72
N ARG A 79 -28.43 -2.83 -1.94
CA ARG A 79 -28.12 -1.75 -1.00
C ARG A 79 -29.18 -0.67 -0.98
N ALA A 80 -29.65 -0.23 -2.14
CA ALA A 80 -30.74 0.74 -2.24
C ALA A 80 -32.02 0.18 -1.59
N LEU A 81 -32.34 -1.09 -1.87
CA LEU A 81 -33.46 -1.78 -1.24
C LEU A 81 -33.29 -1.88 0.28
N ARG A 82 -32.08 -2.15 0.78
CA ARG A 82 -31.80 -2.19 2.22
C ARG A 82 -32.01 -0.83 2.88
N HIS A 83 -31.59 0.27 2.25
CA HIS A 83 -31.84 1.62 2.75
C HIS A 83 -33.33 1.92 2.90
N GLU A 84 -34.16 1.50 1.93
CA GLU A 84 -35.61 1.60 2.07
C GLU A 84 -36.16 0.70 3.18
N CYS A 85 -35.65 -0.53 3.32
CA CYS A 85 -36.03 -1.41 4.44
C CYS A 85 -35.73 -0.77 5.80
N ASP A 86 -34.58 -0.10 5.94
CA ASP A 86 -34.19 0.61 7.16
C ASP A 86 -35.10 1.80 7.43
N TYR A 87 -35.47 2.57 6.40
CA TYR A 87 -36.44 3.67 6.52
C TYR A 87 -37.80 3.18 7.01
N PHE A 88 -38.33 2.12 6.41
CA PHE A 88 -39.62 1.54 6.78
C PHE A 88 -39.57 0.68 8.06
N GLY A 89 -38.38 0.46 8.63
CA GLY A 89 -38.18 -0.36 9.82
C GLY A 89 -38.40 -1.86 9.59
N ILE A 90 -38.33 -2.35 8.34
CA ILE A 90 -38.50 -3.77 7.99
C ILE A 90 -37.23 -4.56 8.35
N THR A 91 -36.96 -4.66 9.66
CA THR A 91 -35.75 -5.25 10.23
C THR A 91 -35.45 -6.67 9.73
N PRO A 92 -36.44 -7.58 9.59
CA PRO A 92 -36.16 -8.93 9.09
C PRO A 92 -35.60 -8.95 7.66
N LEU A 93 -36.10 -8.10 6.77
CA LEU A 93 -35.61 -8.01 5.39
C LEU A 93 -34.27 -7.27 5.35
N SER A 94 -34.14 -6.15 6.08
CA SER A 94 -32.87 -5.42 6.17
C SER A 94 -31.71 -6.31 6.63
N ARG A 95 -31.92 -7.15 7.66
CA ARG A 95 -30.90 -8.12 8.12
C ARG A 95 -30.55 -9.16 7.07
N ARG A 96 -31.52 -9.68 6.32
CA ARG A 96 -31.25 -10.65 5.23
C ARG A 96 -30.44 -9.99 4.10
N LEU A 97 -30.84 -8.78 3.69
CA LEU A 97 -30.13 -8.02 2.66
C LEU A 97 -28.72 -7.63 3.11
N ALA A 98 -28.52 -7.32 4.40
CA ALA A 98 -27.19 -7.08 4.97
C ALA A 98 -26.29 -8.32 4.84
N LEU A 99 -26.82 -9.52 5.14
CA LEU A 99 -26.07 -10.76 4.94
C LEU A 99 -25.77 -11.06 3.46
N CYS A 100 -26.68 -10.73 2.54
CA CYS A 100 -26.43 -10.85 1.11
C CYS A 100 -25.32 -9.88 0.64
N ASP A 101 -25.33 -8.65 1.15
CA ASP A 101 -24.30 -7.64 0.88
C ASP A 101 -22.94 -8.06 1.47
N GLU A 102 -22.93 -8.64 2.68
CA GLU A 102 -21.74 -9.22 3.32
C GLU A 102 -21.21 -10.46 2.58
N MET A 103 -22.08 -11.32 2.05
CA MET A 103 -21.67 -12.51 1.28
C MET A 103 -20.99 -12.13 -0.05
N ASN A 104 -21.37 -10.98 -0.64
CA ASN A 104 -20.72 -10.42 -1.82
C ASN A 104 -19.41 -9.66 -1.48
N HIS A 105 -19.08 -9.55 -0.20
CA HIS A 105 -17.91 -8.83 0.30
C HIS A 105 -17.10 -9.72 1.25
N SER A 106 -16.21 -10.55 0.70
CA SER A 106 -15.20 -11.27 1.49
C SER A 106 -14.47 -10.29 2.41
N SER A 107 -14.45 -10.57 3.72
CA SER A 107 -13.80 -9.73 4.74
C SER A 107 -12.31 -9.49 4.47
N CYS A 108 -11.69 -10.36 3.67
CA CYS A 108 -10.29 -10.33 3.28
C CYS A 108 -10.07 -10.17 1.75
N GLY A 109 -11.12 -9.86 0.97
CA GLY A 109 -11.04 -9.77 -0.50
C GLY A 109 -10.83 -11.12 -1.21
N ASP A 110 -10.50 -11.09 -2.51
CA ASP A 110 -10.33 -12.30 -3.36
C ASP A 110 -8.93 -12.96 -3.22
N VAL A 111 -8.23 -12.66 -2.12
CA VAL A 111 -6.79 -12.91 -1.94
C VAL A 111 -6.55 -13.76 -0.70
N LEU A 112 -5.52 -14.61 -0.74
CA LEU A 112 -5.13 -15.42 0.40
C LEU A 112 -4.43 -14.55 1.46
N PHE A 113 -5.03 -14.47 2.64
CA PHE A 113 -4.39 -13.89 3.82
C PHE A 113 -3.24 -14.79 4.28
N TYR A 114 -2.02 -14.26 4.30
CA TYR A 114 -0.79 -15.03 4.52
C TYR A 114 -0.25 -14.91 5.95
N GLY A 115 -0.41 -13.75 6.59
CA GLY A 115 0.18 -13.55 7.90
C GLY A 115 -0.21 -12.23 8.57
N TYR A 116 -0.07 -12.23 9.90
CA TYR A 116 -0.33 -11.08 10.76
C TYR A 116 0.85 -10.89 11.71
N LEU A 117 1.52 -9.74 11.64
CA LEU A 117 2.54 -9.33 12.59
C LEU A 117 1.91 -8.35 13.57
N PRO A 118 1.75 -8.72 14.86
CA PRO A 118 1.13 -7.84 15.84
C PRO A 118 2.03 -6.64 16.16
N PRO A 119 1.44 -5.53 16.64
CA PRO A 119 2.20 -4.39 17.14
C PRO A 119 3.18 -4.83 18.25
N PRO A 120 4.42 -4.31 18.27
CA PRO A 120 5.38 -4.64 19.31
C PRO A 120 4.91 -4.11 20.68
N LEU A 121 5.17 -4.88 21.74
CA LEU A 121 4.84 -4.49 23.11
C LEU A 121 5.73 -3.31 23.56
N ASN A 122 5.12 -2.25 24.08
CA ASN A 122 5.84 -1.08 24.61
C ASN A 122 6.68 -1.46 25.84
N THR A 123 8.01 -1.40 25.72
CA THR A 123 8.94 -1.62 26.86
C THR A 123 9.32 -0.33 27.61
N SER A 124 8.64 0.79 27.36
CA SER A 124 8.98 2.09 27.94
C SER A 124 8.18 2.43 29.19
N THR A 125 8.34 1.69 30.29
CA THR A 125 8.14 2.22 31.65
C THR A 125 9.00 1.46 32.67
N THR A 126 9.79 2.23 33.44
CA THR A 126 10.57 1.89 34.66
C THR A 126 12.10 1.81 34.54
N GLY A 127 12.72 2.97 34.37
CA GLY A 127 14.04 3.23 34.94
C GLY A 127 13.89 3.60 36.42
N ARG A 128 14.10 2.64 37.33
CA ARG A 128 14.51 2.93 38.71
C ARG A 128 15.52 1.89 39.16
N SER A 129 16.74 2.37 39.34
CA SER A 129 17.86 1.69 39.97
C SER A 129 17.45 1.14 41.35
N GLY A 130 17.81 -0.10 41.63
CA GLY A 130 17.58 -0.78 42.90
C GLY A 130 18.45 -2.03 43.00
N ASN A 131 19.68 -1.84 43.48
CA ASN A 131 20.54 -2.92 43.97
C ASN A 131 19.80 -3.78 45.00
N SER A 132 19.83 -5.10 44.86
CA SER A 132 20.26 -6.03 45.91
C SER A 132 20.11 -7.47 45.45
N CYS A 133 21.23 -8.11 45.16
CA CYS A 133 21.37 -9.54 45.33
C CYS A 133 21.70 -9.81 46.80
N SER A 134 20.93 -10.68 47.49
CA SER A 134 21.50 -11.77 48.30
C SER A 134 20.45 -12.56 49.13
N ARG A 135 20.67 -13.89 49.09
CA ARG A 135 20.47 -14.92 50.13
C ARG A 135 19.21 -15.81 50.14
N LYS A 136 19.44 -17.01 49.58
CA LYS A 136 19.48 -18.36 50.21
C LYS A 136 18.17 -19.02 50.71
N ASN A 137 17.78 -20.04 49.95
CA ASN A 137 17.36 -21.42 50.32
C ASN A 137 16.73 -21.71 51.68
N SER A 138 15.54 -22.34 51.67
CA SER A 138 15.40 -23.77 52.02
C SER A 138 14.01 -24.38 51.69
N THR A 139 14.07 -25.44 50.89
CA THR A 139 13.33 -26.74 50.92
C THR A 139 11.83 -26.90 50.62
N SER A 140 11.61 -27.80 49.64
CA SER A 140 10.49 -28.73 49.34
C SER A 140 9.14 -28.15 48.90
N SER A 141 8.46 -28.63 47.85
CA SER A 141 8.69 -29.73 46.90
C SER A 141 7.64 -29.62 45.78
N SER A 142 8.07 -29.88 44.55
CA SER A 142 7.30 -30.42 43.43
C SER A 142 6.29 -29.54 42.66
N THR A 143 6.56 -29.53 41.34
CA THR A 143 5.66 -29.56 40.17
C THR A 143 5.18 -28.24 39.51
N GLU A 144 5.72 -28.08 38.29
CA GLU A 144 5.21 -27.37 37.10
C GLU A 144 5.52 -25.87 36.91
N VAL A 145 6.50 -25.62 36.03
CA VAL A 145 6.87 -24.30 35.49
C VAL A 145 6.21 -24.15 34.11
N ALA A 146 5.21 -23.27 34.03
CA ALA A 146 4.60 -22.86 32.76
C ALA A 146 5.48 -21.78 32.08
N VAL A 147 6.06 -22.12 30.93
CA VAL A 147 6.75 -21.19 30.03
C VAL A 147 5.73 -20.70 29.00
N ASN A 148 5.31 -19.42 29.08
CA ASN A 148 4.42 -18.83 28.08
C ASN A 148 5.18 -18.52 26.78
N ARG A 149 5.01 -19.40 25.79
CA ARG A 149 5.38 -19.20 24.38
C ARG A 149 4.17 -18.65 23.62
N THR A 150 4.29 -17.47 23.02
CA THR A 150 3.31 -16.96 22.06
C THR A 150 3.65 -17.49 20.66
N HIS A 151 2.83 -18.40 20.14
CA HIS A 151 2.92 -18.93 18.78
C HIS A 151 1.76 -18.42 17.92
N SER A 152 2.05 -17.87 16.74
CA SER A 152 1.09 -17.70 15.65
C SER A 152 1.06 -18.99 14.82
N ARG A 153 0.00 -19.80 14.95
CA ARG A 153 -0.18 -21.00 14.13
C ARG A 153 -0.88 -20.65 12.81
N ASN A 154 -0.26 -21.07 11.71
CA ASN A 154 -0.83 -21.13 10.37
C ASN A 154 -2.08 -22.04 10.38
N SER A 155 -3.21 -21.59 9.85
CA SER A 155 -4.40 -22.40 9.66
C SER A 155 -4.30 -23.19 8.35
N SER A 156 -4.06 -24.50 8.46
CA SER A 156 -4.35 -25.46 7.41
C SER A 156 -5.81 -25.90 7.49
N LEU A 157 -6.40 -26.12 6.31
CA LEU A 157 -7.64 -26.86 6.04
C LEU A 157 -7.93 -27.97 7.07
N ASP A 158 -9.16 -28.01 7.60
CA ASP A 158 -9.92 -29.25 7.68
C ASP A 158 -11.42 -28.99 7.83
N LEU A 159 -12.17 -29.59 6.91
CA LEU A 159 -13.62 -29.59 6.83
C LEU A 159 -14.11 -30.94 7.35
N ARG A 160 -14.86 -30.98 8.47
CA ARG A 160 -15.97 -31.93 8.76
C ARG A 160 -16.50 -31.85 10.21
N THR A 161 -17.81 -31.54 10.30
CA THR A 161 -18.82 -32.25 11.11
C THR A 161 -19.05 -31.85 12.59
N VAL A 162 -20.20 -31.18 12.79
CA VAL A 162 -21.24 -31.32 13.84
C VAL A 162 -21.01 -30.75 15.25
N GLY A 163 -21.71 -29.63 15.51
CA GLY A 163 -22.74 -29.53 16.55
C GLY A 163 -22.33 -29.22 18.00
N ARG A 164 -22.49 -27.96 18.43
CA ARG A 164 -23.31 -27.55 19.60
C ARG A 164 -23.23 -26.03 19.83
N ILE A 165 -24.41 -25.42 19.91
CA ILE A 165 -24.66 -24.06 20.41
C ILE A 165 -24.44 -24.06 21.93
N PRO A 166 -23.93 -22.95 22.51
CA PRO A 166 -24.59 -22.42 23.70
C PRO A 166 -24.94 -20.93 23.55
N SER A 167 -26.02 -20.61 24.26
CA SER A 167 -26.87 -19.44 24.23
C SER A 167 -26.25 -18.13 24.73
N GLN A 168 -26.63 -17.08 24.01
CA GLN A 168 -26.98 -15.73 24.44
C GLN A 168 -27.28 -15.59 25.96
N ASP A 169 -26.55 -14.71 26.65
CA ASP A 169 -27.16 -13.66 27.48
C ASP A 169 -26.14 -12.60 27.94
N GLN A 170 -26.63 -11.36 28.01
CA GLN A 170 -26.05 -10.15 28.63
C GLN A 170 -25.17 -9.22 27.78
N LEU A 171 -25.82 -8.45 26.89
CA LEU A 171 -25.43 -7.07 26.62
C LEU A 171 -26.67 -6.18 26.60
N SER A 172 -26.82 -5.37 27.65
CA SER A 172 -27.79 -4.27 27.72
C SER A 172 -27.17 -3.06 28.42
N ARG A 173 -27.42 -1.88 27.83
CA ARG A 173 -26.99 -0.50 28.20
C ARG A 173 -25.57 -0.15 27.74
N CYS A 174 -25.28 0.95 27.03
CA CYS A 174 -25.89 2.28 26.91
C CYS A 174 -25.52 2.81 25.50
N GLY A 175 -26.36 3.47 24.69
CA GLY A 175 -26.95 4.79 24.95
C GLY A 175 -26.21 5.87 24.13
N ARG A 176 -26.75 6.20 22.95
CA ARG A 176 -26.34 7.34 22.09
C ARG A 176 -26.50 8.67 22.84
N GLY A 177 -25.58 9.61 22.60
CA GLY A 177 -25.76 11.01 22.99
C GLY A 177 -24.83 11.94 22.20
N HIS A 178 -25.37 12.61 21.19
CA HIS A 178 -24.77 13.81 20.61
C HIS A 178 -24.91 14.98 21.58
N SER A 179 -23.91 15.84 21.68
CA SER A 179 -24.09 17.20 22.22
C SER A 179 -23.10 18.17 21.58
N ARG A 180 -23.67 19.10 20.81
CA ARG A 180 -23.07 20.39 20.46
C ARG A 180 -23.09 21.27 21.72
N ALA A 181 -22.01 21.97 22.02
CA ALA A 181 -22.06 23.17 22.84
C ALA A 181 -20.89 24.09 22.49
N ALA A 182 -21.21 25.24 21.89
CA ALA A 182 -20.38 26.43 21.93
C ALA A 182 -20.43 27.01 23.35
N SER A 183 -19.31 27.54 23.85
CA SER A 183 -19.36 28.63 24.82
C SER A 183 -18.11 29.50 24.73
N LEU A 184 -18.38 30.80 24.75
CA LEU A 184 -17.46 31.93 24.67
C LEU A 184 -16.73 32.16 26.00
N GLY A 185 -15.51 32.71 25.89
CA GLY A 185 -14.98 33.74 26.79
C GLY A 185 -14.55 33.32 28.19
N ASN A 186 -13.23 33.20 28.40
CA ASN A 186 -12.55 34.07 29.37
C ASN A 186 -11.05 34.05 29.13
N ALA A 187 -10.49 35.26 28.99
CA ALA A 187 -9.06 35.49 29.00
C ALA A 187 -8.56 35.35 30.44
N ASP A 188 -7.54 34.52 30.66
CA ASP A 188 -6.54 34.84 31.67
C ASP A 188 -5.20 34.18 31.35
N SER A 189 -4.16 34.99 31.48
CA SER A 189 -2.82 34.76 30.95
C SER A 189 -1.91 34.28 32.07
N HIS A 190 -1.60 32.98 32.17
CA HIS A 190 -0.44 32.53 32.94
C HIS A 190 0.25 31.32 32.30
N LYS A 191 1.58 31.46 32.17
CA LYS A 191 2.55 30.52 31.62
C LYS A 191 2.52 29.18 32.36
N GLY A 192 2.40 28.07 31.62
CA GLY A 192 2.63 26.72 32.12
C GLY A 192 2.66 25.74 30.96
N HIS A 193 3.76 24.99 30.81
CA HIS A 193 3.95 23.98 29.78
C HIS A 193 2.80 22.95 29.79
N ARG A 194 2.09 22.84 28.67
CA ARG A 194 1.15 21.75 28.40
C ARG A 194 1.96 20.48 28.17
N PRO A 195 1.67 19.34 28.83
CA PRO A 195 2.25 18.06 28.44
C PRO A 195 1.80 17.73 27.00
N PRO A 196 2.58 16.95 26.23
CA PRO A 196 2.18 16.60 24.87
C PRO A 196 0.81 15.92 24.90
N ASP A 197 -0.09 16.42 24.04
CA ASP A 197 -1.44 15.88 23.89
C ASP A 197 -1.36 14.37 23.64
N MET A 198 -2.19 13.61 24.36
CA MET A 198 -2.28 12.14 24.33
C MET A 198 -2.61 11.56 22.93
N SER A 199 -2.87 12.44 21.94
CA SER A 199 -3.04 12.11 20.52
C SER A 199 -1.72 11.89 19.77
N SER A 200 -0.59 12.52 20.16
CA SER A 200 0.68 12.37 19.42
C SER A 200 1.31 10.99 19.60
N TRP A 201 0.96 10.28 20.69
CA TRP A 201 1.46 8.94 20.99
C TRP A 201 0.75 7.86 20.18
N ALA A 202 -0.53 8.06 19.82
CA ALA A 202 -1.27 7.13 18.99
C ALA A 202 -0.69 7.05 17.56
N ASP A 203 -0.26 8.18 16.99
CA ASP A 203 0.40 8.22 15.68
C ASP A 203 1.86 7.73 15.72
N SER A 204 2.46 7.58 16.92
CA SER A 204 3.83 7.06 17.07
C SER A 204 3.95 5.56 16.82
N MET A 205 2.84 4.81 16.99
CA MET A 205 2.79 3.35 16.80
C MET A 205 2.21 2.94 15.45
N LYS A 206 1.78 3.88 14.61
CA LYS A 206 1.44 3.64 13.21
C LYS A 206 2.66 3.09 12.47
N VAL A 207 2.48 2.04 11.68
CA VAL A 207 3.55 1.56 10.79
C VAL A 207 3.81 2.59 9.70
N GLN A 208 5.05 3.09 9.58
CA GLN A 208 5.42 4.12 8.61
C GLN A 208 6.08 3.53 7.37
N ILE A 209 6.95 2.53 7.54
CA ILE A 209 7.76 1.98 6.46
C ILE A 209 7.89 0.47 6.64
N ILE A 210 7.75 -0.28 5.56
CA ILE A 210 8.07 -1.71 5.54
C ILE A 210 9.11 -1.95 4.46
N LYS A 211 10.13 -2.74 4.78
CA LYS A 211 11.05 -3.34 3.80
C LYS A 211 11.14 -4.83 4.06
N ALA A 212 11.10 -5.60 3.00
CA ALA A 212 11.22 -7.05 3.06
C ALA A 212 12.30 -7.50 2.09
N HIS A 213 13.05 -8.53 2.47
CA HIS A 213 14.07 -9.14 1.63
C HIS A 213 14.23 -10.62 2.02
N HIS A 214 13.93 -11.53 1.09
CA HIS A 214 13.83 -12.97 1.35
C HIS A 214 12.95 -13.30 2.57
N ASN A 215 13.53 -13.88 3.63
CA ASN A 215 12.85 -14.27 4.86
C ASN A 215 12.95 -13.21 5.98
N TRP A 216 13.32 -11.96 5.66
CA TRP A 216 13.42 -10.86 6.61
C TRP A 216 12.45 -9.73 6.28
N VAL A 217 11.86 -9.15 7.33
CA VAL A 217 10.98 -7.99 7.23
C VAL A 217 11.40 -6.97 8.29
N ALA A 218 11.66 -5.73 7.88
CA ALA A 218 11.90 -4.60 8.76
C ALA A 218 10.69 -3.66 8.70
N VAL A 219 10.11 -3.39 9.87
CA VAL A 219 8.95 -2.52 10.07
C VAL A 219 9.39 -1.31 10.87
N ALA A 220 9.35 -0.12 10.26
CA ALA A 220 9.66 1.13 10.92
C ALA A 220 8.39 1.83 11.41
N TYR A 221 8.45 2.25 12.67
CA TYR A 221 7.52 3.16 13.32
C TYR A 221 8.14 4.56 13.33
N THR A 222 7.46 5.52 13.94
CA THR A 222 7.92 6.91 13.95
C THR A 222 9.33 7.07 14.54
N HIS A 223 9.67 6.31 15.58
CA HIS A 223 10.93 6.49 16.34
C HIS A 223 11.80 5.22 16.49
N PHE A 224 11.35 4.06 16.00
CA PHE A 224 12.13 2.83 16.10
C PHE A 224 11.78 1.85 14.97
N VAL A 225 12.63 0.83 14.77
CA VAL A 225 12.43 -0.23 13.76
C VAL A 225 12.40 -1.58 14.45
N THR A 226 11.46 -2.43 14.05
CA THR A 226 11.38 -3.84 14.45
C THR A 226 11.73 -4.72 13.26
N GLY A 227 12.69 -5.63 13.44
CA GLY A 227 13.08 -6.64 12.47
C GLY A 227 12.47 -8.00 12.80
N TYR A 228 11.82 -8.62 11.83
CA TYR A 228 11.21 -9.93 11.88
C TYR A 228 11.95 -10.88 10.94
N ARG A 229 12.02 -12.15 11.32
CA ARG A 229 12.57 -13.23 10.49
C ARG A 229 11.57 -14.38 10.44
N LEU A 230 11.40 -14.95 9.25
CA LEU A 230 10.63 -16.16 9.03
C LEU A 230 11.54 -17.38 9.21
N THR A 231 11.10 -18.33 10.04
CA THR A 231 11.69 -19.67 10.14
C THR A 231 10.63 -20.75 9.98
N ASP A 232 11.03 -21.90 9.44
CA ASP A 232 10.13 -23.03 9.18
C ASP A 232 9.45 -23.57 10.45
N SER A 233 10.13 -23.49 11.59
CA SER A 233 9.65 -24.06 12.86
C SER A 233 8.73 -23.13 13.66
N CYS A 234 8.87 -21.82 13.51
CA CYS A 234 8.23 -20.84 14.40
C CYS A 234 7.38 -19.79 13.68
N GLY A 235 7.39 -19.76 12.34
CA GLY A 235 6.80 -18.67 11.58
C GLY A 235 7.59 -17.37 11.75
N TRP A 236 6.90 -16.23 11.66
CA TRP A 236 7.52 -14.92 11.86
C TRP A 236 7.74 -14.64 13.35
N TYR A 237 8.95 -14.24 13.73
CA TYR A 237 9.26 -13.77 15.09
C TYR A 237 10.16 -12.54 15.06
N VAL A 238 10.12 -11.77 16.15
CA VAL A 238 10.93 -10.55 16.32
C VAL A 238 12.38 -10.94 16.64
N VAL A 239 13.30 -10.48 15.80
CA VAL A 239 14.75 -10.66 15.97
C VAL A 239 15.40 -9.42 16.58
N PHE A 240 14.86 -8.25 16.25
CA PHE A 240 15.48 -6.98 16.58
C PHE A 240 14.44 -5.90 16.83
N GLN A 241 14.71 -5.05 17.81
CA GLN A 241 14.07 -3.76 17.95
C GLN A 241 15.18 -2.73 18.14
N SER A 242 15.20 -1.70 17.30
CA SER A 242 16.17 -0.62 17.44
C SER A 242 15.90 0.16 18.72
N PRO A 243 16.93 0.80 19.30
CA PRO A 243 16.71 1.84 20.29
C PRO A 243 15.75 2.91 19.73
N VAL A 244 14.90 3.47 20.60
CA VAL A 244 14.03 4.59 20.27
C VAL A 244 14.91 5.82 19.98
N GLN A 245 14.60 6.52 18.91
CA GLN A 245 15.33 7.69 18.44
C GLN A 245 14.49 8.96 18.65
N GLU A 246 15.13 10.07 19.02
CA GLU A 246 14.45 11.36 19.16
C GLU A 246 13.96 11.91 17.81
N THR A 247 14.76 11.70 16.76
CA THR A 247 14.44 12.07 15.39
C THR A 247 13.55 11.03 14.73
N VAL A 248 12.60 11.48 13.89
CA VAL A 248 11.73 10.60 13.11
C VAL A 248 12.55 9.78 12.10
N ILE A 249 12.22 8.50 11.98
CA ILE A 249 12.80 7.62 10.98
C ILE A 249 12.13 7.91 9.64
N GLU A 250 12.95 8.30 8.65
CA GLU A 250 12.45 8.70 7.34
C GLU A 250 12.67 7.62 6.29
N ARG A 251 13.76 6.83 6.41
CA ARG A 251 14.11 5.75 5.46
C ARG A 251 14.68 4.53 6.16
N ILE A 252 14.39 3.36 5.60
CA ILE A 252 15.05 2.10 5.95
C ILE A 252 15.47 1.37 4.68
N ALA A 253 16.57 0.63 4.75
CA ALA A 253 17.07 -0.26 3.71
C ALA A 253 17.46 -1.59 4.33
N LEU A 254 17.09 -2.69 3.68
CA LEU A 254 17.34 -4.04 4.17
C LEU A 254 18.04 -4.85 3.07
N ASN A 255 19.09 -5.57 3.44
CA ASN A 255 19.76 -6.52 2.57
C ASN A 255 20.06 -7.79 3.37
N ALA A 256 19.45 -8.90 2.97
CA ALA A 256 19.69 -10.21 3.56
C ALA A 256 20.36 -11.11 2.52
N LYS A 257 21.52 -11.67 2.84
CA LYS A 257 22.18 -12.68 2.00
C LYS A 257 21.49 -14.03 2.19
N THR A 258 21.21 -14.73 1.10
CA THR A 258 20.69 -16.11 1.15
C THR A 258 21.81 -17.08 1.56
N SER A 259 21.74 -17.66 2.76
CA SER A 259 22.70 -18.68 3.21
C SER A 259 22.55 -20.06 2.53
N GLY A 260 21.93 -20.16 1.34
CA GLY A 260 21.49 -21.45 0.77
C GLY A 260 21.64 -21.66 -0.74
N GLY A 261 22.27 -20.76 -1.49
CA GLY A 261 22.45 -20.93 -2.95
C GLY A 261 23.79 -21.56 -3.31
N GLY A 262 23.80 -22.85 -3.65
CA GLY A 262 24.94 -23.52 -4.28
C GLY A 262 25.22 -22.92 -5.66
N GLY A 263 26.06 -21.89 -5.72
CA GLY A 263 26.46 -21.22 -6.95
C GLY A 263 27.91 -20.73 -6.83
N THR A 264 28.80 -21.39 -7.55
CA THR A 264 30.23 -21.08 -7.64
C THR A 264 30.47 -19.70 -8.26
N SER A 265 30.49 -18.65 -7.46
CA SER A 265 31.20 -17.41 -7.81
C SER A 265 31.58 -16.59 -6.57
N SER A 266 32.82 -16.81 -6.14
CA SER A 266 33.79 -15.82 -5.68
C SER A 266 33.37 -14.80 -4.61
N GLY A 267 33.96 -14.95 -3.42
CA GLY A 267 34.17 -13.84 -2.50
C GLY A 267 34.01 -14.25 -1.04
N ASN A 268 35.06 -14.83 -0.46
CA ASN A 268 35.17 -15.08 0.97
C ASN A 268 35.20 -13.73 1.71
N THR A 269 34.05 -13.10 1.95
CA THR A 269 33.95 -11.87 2.75
C THR A 269 33.93 -12.26 4.22
N SER A 270 35.01 -11.96 4.91
CA SER A 270 35.28 -12.18 6.34
C SER A 270 34.39 -11.39 7.31
N SER A 271 33.28 -10.79 6.87
CA SER A 271 32.26 -10.27 7.79
C SER A 271 31.14 -11.30 7.90
N GLY A 272 31.14 -12.10 8.97
CA GLY A 272 30.10 -13.10 9.28
C GLY A 272 28.72 -12.50 9.60
N SER A 273 28.32 -11.43 8.93
CA SER A 273 27.00 -10.81 8.99
C SER A 273 26.21 -11.15 7.73
N ASP A 274 25.11 -11.88 7.92
CA ASP A 274 24.23 -12.33 6.86
C ASP A 274 23.23 -11.26 6.43
N VAL A 275 22.88 -10.35 7.34
CA VAL A 275 21.84 -9.33 7.08
C VAL A 275 22.30 -7.95 7.55
N MET A 276 21.96 -6.93 6.77
CA MET A 276 22.31 -5.53 7.00
C MET A 276 21.04 -4.67 6.96
N LEU A 277 20.89 -3.77 7.94
CA LEU A 277 19.77 -2.84 8.04
C LEU A 277 20.30 -1.41 8.19
N GLY A 278 20.03 -0.58 7.18
CA GLY A 278 20.25 0.86 7.24
C GLY A 278 19.00 1.57 7.74
N ILE A 279 19.15 2.51 8.67
CA ILE A 279 18.07 3.36 9.20
C ILE A 279 18.52 4.81 9.07
N ALA A 280 17.79 5.63 8.33
CA ALA A 280 18.07 7.06 8.18
C ALA A 280 17.02 7.93 8.87
N SER A 281 17.52 8.94 9.58
CA SER A 281 16.74 9.92 10.32
C SER A 281 17.37 11.30 10.10
N GLY A 282 16.73 12.14 9.28
CA GLY A 282 17.31 13.40 8.83
C GLY A 282 18.56 13.17 7.96
N SER A 283 19.72 13.70 8.38
CA SER A 283 21.00 13.51 7.67
C SER A 283 21.84 12.32 8.15
N TYR A 284 21.41 11.66 9.22
CA TYR A 284 22.14 10.58 9.86
C TYR A 284 21.67 9.21 9.36
N VAL A 285 22.62 8.30 9.16
CA VAL A 285 22.39 6.90 8.77
C VAL A 285 23.02 5.99 9.81
N ARG A 286 22.21 5.13 10.44
CA ARG A 286 22.68 4.06 11.33
C ARG A 286 22.68 2.74 10.58
N LEU A 287 23.79 2.01 10.62
CA LEU A 287 23.92 0.72 9.94
C LEU A 287 24.09 -0.41 10.96
N TRP A 288 23.16 -1.36 10.92
CA TRP A 288 23.17 -2.56 11.75
C TRP A 288 23.51 -3.78 10.91
N ALA A 289 24.27 -4.69 11.51
CA ALA A 289 24.58 -6.02 10.99
C ALA A 289 24.00 -7.09 11.90
N PHE A 290 23.52 -8.18 11.28
CA PHE A 290 22.99 -9.35 11.96
C PHE A 290 23.68 -10.61 11.44
N SER A 291 24.16 -11.45 12.35
CA SER A 291 24.77 -12.75 12.08
C SER A 291 23.79 -13.86 12.48
N THR A 292 23.36 -14.67 11.52
CA THR A 292 22.39 -15.75 11.71
C THR A 292 23.02 -17.10 12.04
N HIS A 293 24.35 -17.19 12.03
CA HIS A 293 25.09 -18.41 12.36
C HIS A 293 25.06 -18.81 13.85
N SER A 294 24.56 -17.93 14.72
CA SER A 294 24.42 -18.20 16.16
C SER A 294 23.00 -17.87 16.61
N GLU A 295 22.42 -18.70 17.47
CA GLU A 295 21.16 -18.40 18.15
C GLU A 295 21.42 -18.05 19.63
N PRO A 296 20.99 -16.88 20.14
CA PRO A 296 20.21 -15.85 19.46
C PRO A 296 21.03 -15.09 18.40
N VAL A 297 20.35 -14.60 17.35
CA VAL A 297 20.95 -13.80 16.27
C VAL A 297 21.80 -12.67 16.84
N ARG A 298 23.11 -12.67 16.52
CA ARG A 298 24.02 -11.63 17.00
C ARG A 298 23.79 -10.35 16.22
N ARG A 299 23.51 -9.26 16.93
CA ARG A 299 23.30 -7.91 16.38
C ARG A 299 24.50 -7.01 16.67
N THR A 300 24.90 -6.18 15.71
CA THR A 300 26.03 -5.25 15.88
C THR A 300 25.72 -3.93 15.18
N LEU A 301 25.85 -2.82 15.89
CA LEU A 301 25.84 -1.50 15.26
C LEU A 301 27.22 -1.27 14.63
N ILE A 302 27.27 -1.22 13.30
CA ILE A 302 28.50 -0.95 12.56
C ILE A 302 28.93 0.50 12.78
N GLY A 303 27.98 1.43 12.67
CA GLY A 303 28.28 2.84 12.81
C GLY A 303 27.08 3.76 12.62
N THR A 304 27.31 5.02 12.94
CA THR A 304 26.41 6.13 12.62
C THR A 304 27.17 7.10 11.72
N PHE A 305 26.63 7.34 10.54
CA PHE A 305 27.24 8.16 9.49
C PHE A 305 26.39 9.40 9.24
N ASN A 306 27.01 10.46 8.74
CA ASN A 306 26.31 11.70 8.42
C ASN A 306 26.55 12.06 6.95
N LEU A 307 25.48 12.22 6.19
CA LEU A 307 25.54 12.69 4.80
C LEU A 307 25.76 14.22 4.74
N GLY A 308 25.45 14.92 5.84
CA GLY A 308 25.50 16.39 5.94
C GLY A 308 24.30 17.10 5.29
N VAL A 309 23.44 16.36 4.61
CA VAL A 309 22.16 16.80 4.05
C VAL A 309 21.10 15.72 4.33
N ARG A 310 19.82 16.06 4.26
CA ARG A 310 18.73 15.10 4.50
C ARG A 310 18.83 13.93 3.53
N VAL A 311 18.68 12.71 4.06
CA VAL A 311 18.70 11.47 3.28
C VAL A 311 17.33 11.27 2.66
N GLU A 312 17.26 11.45 1.34
CA GLU A 312 16.03 11.23 0.58
C GLU A 312 15.98 9.90 -0.14
N HIS A 313 17.05 9.11 -0.22
CA HIS A 313 16.96 7.71 -0.64
C HIS A 313 17.99 6.90 0.12
N LEU A 314 17.61 5.72 0.57
CA LEU A 314 18.48 4.78 1.26
C LEU A 314 18.24 3.39 0.67
N LEU A 315 19.28 2.77 0.12
CA LEU A 315 19.19 1.47 -0.55
C LEU A 315 20.52 0.73 -0.50
N PHE A 316 20.48 -0.57 -0.78
CA PHE A 316 21.68 -1.36 -1.03
C PHE A 316 21.89 -1.54 -2.53
N VAL A 317 23.13 -1.37 -3.00
CA VAL A 317 23.56 -1.73 -4.37
C VAL A 317 24.61 -2.82 -4.24
N GLY A 318 24.22 -4.06 -4.51
CA GLY A 318 24.98 -5.23 -4.09
C GLY A 318 25.19 -5.22 -2.56
N PRO A 319 26.41 -5.38 -2.04
CA PRO A 319 26.68 -5.33 -0.61
C PRO A 319 26.76 -3.91 -0.04
N GLN A 320 26.87 -2.87 -0.89
CA GLN A 320 27.16 -1.50 -0.45
C GLN A 320 25.90 -0.76 -0.04
N LEU A 321 25.94 0.00 1.06
CA LEU A 321 24.83 0.87 1.45
C LEU A 321 25.01 2.25 0.80
N VAL A 322 23.98 2.73 0.12
CA VAL A 322 23.97 4.03 -0.55
C VAL A 322 22.90 4.92 0.06
N ALA A 323 23.29 6.14 0.41
CA ALA A 323 22.39 7.23 0.80
C ALA A 323 22.48 8.37 -0.22
N LEU A 324 21.34 8.81 -0.74
CA LEU A 324 21.25 9.92 -1.68
C LEU A 324 20.42 11.04 -1.08
N SER A 325 20.82 12.28 -1.29
CA SER A 325 19.97 13.44 -1.07
C SER A 325 19.03 13.64 -2.26
N GLY A 326 17.91 14.34 -2.10
CA GLY A 326 17.03 14.62 -3.22
C GLY A 326 17.38 15.89 -3.98
N ALA A 327 16.34 16.44 -4.61
CA ALA A 327 16.39 17.61 -5.47
C ALA A 327 16.54 18.91 -4.66
N GLY A 328 17.72 19.13 -4.07
CA GLY A 328 18.11 20.37 -3.39
C GLY A 328 19.24 21.10 -4.13
N SER A 329 19.58 22.33 -3.72
CA SER A 329 20.65 23.12 -4.34
C SER A 329 22.05 22.48 -4.25
N ARG A 330 22.23 21.48 -3.38
CA ARG A 330 23.42 20.63 -3.28
C ARG A 330 22.99 19.19 -3.12
N SER A 331 23.22 18.37 -4.15
CA SER A 331 22.99 16.94 -4.06
C SER A 331 24.26 16.22 -3.62
N LYS A 332 24.13 15.25 -2.73
CA LYS A 332 25.20 14.40 -2.21
C LYS A 332 24.86 12.94 -2.36
N ALA A 333 25.89 12.14 -2.64
CA ALA A 333 25.85 10.69 -2.56
C ALA A 333 26.80 10.24 -1.45
N GLY A 334 26.29 9.43 -0.53
CA GLY A 334 27.04 8.76 0.51
C GLY A 334 27.07 7.26 0.24
N VAL A 335 28.24 6.64 0.29
CA VAL A 335 28.40 5.20 0.10
C VAL A 335 29.19 4.63 1.26
N TRP A 336 28.60 3.66 1.94
CA TRP A 336 29.30 2.81 2.89
C TRP A 336 29.83 1.58 2.16
N HIS A 337 31.13 1.38 2.26
CA HIS A 337 31.80 0.27 1.62
C HIS A 337 31.99 -0.92 2.57
N THR A 338 31.45 -2.08 2.21
CA THR A 338 31.39 -3.26 3.08
C THR A 338 32.74 -3.88 3.37
N SER A 339 33.65 -3.98 2.39
CA SER A 339 34.94 -4.64 2.63
C SER A 339 35.99 -3.72 3.27
N THR A 340 35.94 -2.41 3.03
CA THR A 340 36.85 -1.44 3.68
C THR A 340 36.25 -0.82 4.94
N GLN A 341 34.95 -1.05 5.20
CA GLN A 341 34.20 -0.49 6.33
C GLN A 341 34.23 1.05 6.38
N HIS A 342 34.35 1.70 5.22
CA HIS A 342 34.55 3.14 5.11
C HIS A 342 33.28 3.84 4.59
N TRP A 343 32.91 4.96 5.22
CA TRP A 343 31.84 5.84 4.74
C TRP A 343 32.43 6.98 3.93
N GLN A 344 32.01 7.12 2.68
CA GLN A 344 32.44 8.18 1.78
C GLN A 344 31.25 9.04 1.39
N THR A 345 31.45 10.34 1.25
CA THR A 345 30.42 11.28 0.79
C THR A 345 31.01 12.20 -0.25
N GLN A 346 30.28 12.44 -1.33
CA GLN A 346 30.67 13.36 -2.39
C GLN A 346 29.48 14.19 -2.85
N ASP A 347 29.78 15.41 -3.30
CA ASP A 347 28.82 16.22 -4.03
C ASP A 347 28.60 15.62 -5.43
N VAL A 348 27.34 15.50 -5.82
CA VAL A 348 26.93 15.04 -7.15
C VAL A 348 26.12 16.14 -7.84
N ALA A 349 26.11 16.11 -9.17
CA ALA A 349 25.24 16.98 -9.96
C ALA A 349 23.79 16.85 -9.49
N HIS A 350 23.02 17.94 -9.59
CA HIS A 350 21.67 18.08 -9.02
C HIS A 350 20.78 16.88 -9.35
N LEU A 351 20.63 15.99 -8.37
CA LEU A 351 20.03 14.67 -8.51
C LEU A 351 18.52 14.78 -8.45
N THR A 352 17.85 14.19 -9.43
CA THR A 352 16.39 14.19 -9.54
C THR A 352 15.80 12.78 -9.50
N THR A 353 16.53 11.77 -9.95
CA THR A 353 16.08 10.38 -9.95
C THR A 353 17.28 9.43 -10.00
N TYR A 354 17.06 8.16 -9.67
CA TYR A 354 18.09 7.11 -9.73
C TYR A 354 17.46 5.78 -10.11
N ASP A 355 18.28 4.85 -10.58
CA ASP A 355 17.93 3.44 -10.72
C ASP A 355 19.19 2.58 -10.57
N THR A 356 19.02 1.28 -10.37
CA THR A 356 20.10 0.32 -10.14
C THR A 356 20.15 -0.75 -11.22
N ALA A 357 21.34 -1.04 -11.70
CA ALA A 357 21.58 -2.01 -12.75
C ALA A 357 22.75 -2.91 -12.31
N GLY A 358 22.46 -4.05 -11.69
CA GLY A 358 23.50 -4.89 -11.07
C GLY A 358 24.34 -4.11 -10.04
N SER A 359 25.63 -3.90 -10.32
CA SER A 359 26.55 -3.10 -9.48
C SER A 359 26.60 -1.62 -9.83
N PHE A 360 25.84 -1.16 -10.82
CA PHE A 360 25.86 0.22 -11.27
C PHE A 360 24.69 0.98 -10.67
N LEU A 361 24.98 2.18 -10.17
CA LEU A 361 23.97 3.16 -9.77
C LEU A 361 23.85 4.22 -10.85
N LEU A 362 22.70 4.29 -11.50
CA LEU A 362 22.36 5.31 -12.48
C LEU A 362 21.73 6.51 -11.78
N LEU A 363 22.10 7.71 -12.22
CA LEU A 363 21.70 8.99 -11.63
C LEU A 363 21.20 9.91 -12.74
N GLY A 364 19.91 10.23 -12.72
CA GLY A 364 19.32 11.26 -13.57
C GLY A 364 19.43 12.63 -12.91
N THR A 365 19.75 13.66 -13.70
CA THR A 365 19.98 15.01 -13.18
C THR A 365 19.01 16.04 -13.74
N ALA A 366 18.90 17.17 -13.03
CA ALA A 366 18.14 18.33 -13.49
C ALA A 366 18.69 18.96 -14.78
N THR A 367 19.94 18.66 -15.15
CA THR A 367 20.59 19.16 -16.37
C THR A 367 20.34 18.30 -17.62
N GLY A 368 19.55 17.23 -17.46
CA GLY A 368 19.32 16.25 -18.53
C GLY A 368 20.45 15.25 -18.74
N ALA A 369 21.46 15.21 -17.85
CA ALA A 369 22.50 14.18 -17.90
C ALA A 369 22.08 12.91 -17.13
N ILE A 370 22.38 11.75 -17.70
CA ILE A 370 22.37 10.44 -17.04
C ILE A 370 23.82 10.10 -16.71
N ASN A 371 24.13 10.00 -15.42
CA ASN A 371 25.43 9.59 -14.91
C ASN A 371 25.36 8.20 -14.29
N TYR A 372 26.50 7.55 -14.10
CA TYR A 372 26.57 6.30 -13.35
C TYR A 372 27.77 6.24 -12.42
N ILE A 373 27.64 5.40 -11.38
CA ILE A 373 28.70 5.02 -10.45
C ILE A 373 28.82 3.51 -10.46
N ASP A 374 30.03 2.99 -10.71
CA ASP A 374 30.34 1.57 -10.66
C ASP A 374 30.75 1.16 -9.23
N MET A 375 29.83 0.49 -8.51
CA MET A 375 30.02 0.13 -7.11
C MET A 375 31.01 -1.03 -6.90
N GLN A 376 31.34 -1.79 -7.95
CA GLN A 376 32.35 -2.86 -7.88
C GLN A 376 33.77 -2.29 -7.96
N LYS A 377 33.97 -1.25 -8.78
CA LYS A 377 35.28 -0.57 -8.91
C LYS A 377 35.55 0.46 -7.83
N PHE A 378 34.58 0.68 -6.93
CA PHE A 378 34.62 1.65 -5.86
C PHE A 378 35.88 1.55 -4.97
N PRO A 379 36.31 0.36 -4.48
CA PRO A 379 37.55 0.25 -3.70
C PRO A 379 38.85 0.36 -4.51
N LEU A 380 38.82 0.21 -5.83
CA LEU A 380 40.02 0.17 -6.68
C LEU A 380 40.45 1.54 -7.22
N ARG A 381 39.64 2.59 -7.01
CA ARG A 381 39.88 3.94 -7.53
C ARG A 381 40.18 4.97 -6.44
N MET A 382 40.57 4.52 -5.25
CA MET A 382 40.85 5.34 -4.06
C MET A 382 42.10 6.26 -4.15
N LYS A 383 42.62 6.57 -5.34
CA LYS A 383 43.80 7.44 -5.42
C LYS A 383 43.51 8.87 -4.95
N ASP A 384 42.24 9.31 -5.04
CA ASP A 384 41.80 10.67 -4.70
C ASP A 384 40.57 10.74 -3.76
N ASN A 385 40.13 9.62 -3.16
CA ASN A 385 38.94 9.58 -2.27
C ASN A 385 37.64 10.16 -2.89
N ASP A 386 37.50 10.12 -4.22
CA ASP A 386 36.32 10.59 -4.96
C ASP A 386 35.50 9.42 -5.52
N LEU A 387 34.16 9.51 -5.55
CA LEU A 387 33.37 8.58 -6.38
C LEU A 387 33.56 9.00 -7.83
N LEU A 388 33.95 8.06 -8.69
CA LEU A 388 34.02 8.33 -10.13
C LEU A 388 32.61 8.32 -10.72
N VAL A 389 32.01 9.50 -10.76
CA VAL A 389 30.74 9.74 -11.46
C VAL A 389 31.05 9.92 -12.94
N THR A 390 30.54 9.02 -13.79
CA THR A 390 30.78 9.05 -15.24
C THR A 390 29.49 9.37 -15.98
N GLN A 391 29.52 10.32 -16.91
CA GLN A 391 28.36 10.62 -17.74
C GLN A 391 28.17 9.53 -18.79
N LEU A 392 26.97 8.94 -18.82
CA LEU A 392 26.57 7.92 -19.79
C LEU A 392 25.91 8.54 -21.02
N TYR A 393 25.00 9.48 -20.79
CA TYR A 393 24.16 10.07 -21.83
C TYR A 393 23.71 11.48 -21.43
N LYS A 394 23.35 12.31 -22.41
CA LYS A 394 22.76 13.62 -22.18
C LYS A 394 21.54 13.82 -23.08
N ASP A 395 20.45 14.26 -22.48
CA ASP A 395 19.21 14.57 -23.15
C ASP A 395 19.43 15.59 -24.29
N PRO A 396 18.96 15.32 -25.51
CA PRO A 396 19.12 16.22 -26.66
C PRO A 396 18.58 17.64 -26.44
N ASN A 397 17.53 17.76 -25.63
CA ASN A 397 16.89 19.03 -25.31
C ASN A 397 17.36 19.59 -23.95
N GLN A 398 18.27 18.88 -23.27
CA GLN A 398 18.74 19.21 -21.92
C GLN A 398 17.59 19.31 -20.91
N GLU A 399 16.53 18.53 -21.11
CA GLU A 399 15.38 18.52 -20.21
C GLU A 399 15.71 17.78 -18.90
N PRO A 400 15.24 18.28 -17.74
CA PRO A 400 15.42 17.57 -16.47
C PRO A 400 14.86 16.15 -16.55
N ILE A 401 15.70 15.17 -16.20
CA ILE A 401 15.28 13.77 -16.15
C ILE A 401 14.59 13.53 -14.81
N THR A 402 13.33 13.13 -14.83
CA THR A 402 12.50 13.00 -13.63
C THR A 402 12.21 11.56 -13.23
N ALA A 403 12.41 10.62 -14.15
CA ALA A 403 12.32 9.19 -13.90
C ALA A 403 13.29 8.43 -14.81
N ILE A 404 13.83 7.32 -14.33
CA ILE A 404 14.73 6.45 -15.11
C ILE A 404 14.45 4.99 -14.76
N SER A 405 14.53 4.12 -15.78
CA SER A 405 14.41 2.68 -15.63
C SER A 405 15.36 2.00 -16.60
N VAL A 406 16.22 1.14 -16.09
CA VAL A 406 17.16 0.32 -16.85
C VAL A 406 16.65 -1.11 -16.95
N TYR A 407 16.65 -1.67 -18.15
CA TYR A 407 16.37 -3.09 -18.37
C TYR A 407 17.67 -3.81 -18.74
N LEU A 408 18.03 -4.81 -17.94
CA LEU A 408 19.18 -5.69 -18.22
C LEU A 408 18.65 -7.04 -18.66
N THR A 409 18.93 -7.40 -19.91
CA THR A 409 18.56 -8.72 -20.41
C THR A 409 19.34 -9.81 -19.64
N PRO A 410 18.77 -10.98 -19.33
CA PRO A 410 19.43 -12.04 -18.55
C PRO A 410 20.79 -12.54 -19.09
N LYS A 411 21.16 -12.19 -20.34
CA LYS A 411 22.44 -12.53 -20.98
C LYS A 411 23.47 -11.38 -20.97
N THR A 412 23.14 -10.22 -20.40
CA THR A 412 23.97 -9.02 -20.43
C THR A 412 24.39 -8.60 -19.03
N ASN A 413 25.69 -8.52 -18.79
CA ASN A 413 26.24 -7.67 -17.74
C ASN A 413 26.42 -6.26 -18.32
N LEU A 414 26.44 -5.19 -17.53
CA LEU A 414 26.80 -3.84 -18.01
C LEU A 414 28.25 -3.73 -18.51
N CYS A 415 29.06 -4.75 -18.21
CA CYS A 415 30.38 -4.96 -18.82
C CYS A 415 30.31 -5.66 -20.20
N GLY A 416 29.10 -6.05 -20.63
CA GLY A 416 28.78 -6.77 -21.87
C GLY A 416 27.81 -5.95 -22.71
N ASN A 417 28.32 -4.87 -23.30
CA ASN A 417 27.94 -4.21 -24.55
C ASN A 417 26.46 -3.89 -24.88
N TRP A 418 25.49 -4.15 -24.00
CA TRP A 418 24.09 -3.81 -24.27
C TRP A 418 23.36 -3.29 -23.04
N ILE A 419 22.77 -2.10 -23.22
CA ILE A 419 22.04 -1.34 -22.21
C ILE A 419 20.75 -0.84 -22.86
N GLU A 420 19.61 -1.03 -22.18
CA GLU A 420 18.34 -0.41 -22.55
C GLU A 420 17.88 0.45 -21.38
N ILE A 421 17.72 1.76 -21.61
CA ILE A 421 17.24 2.68 -20.58
C ILE A 421 16.04 3.43 -21.13
N ALA A 422 14.96 3.44 -20.38
CA ALA A 422 13.85 4.35 -20.58
C ALA A 422 13.89 5.44 -19.51
N TYR A 423 13.71 6.69 -19.91
CA TYR A 423 13.66 7.82 -18.98
C TYR A 423 12.53 8.78 -19.31
N GLY A 424 12.02 9.41 -18.25
CA GLY A 424 10.97 10.41 -18.30
C GLY A 424 11.55 11.80 -18.05
N THR A 425 10.92 12.80 -18.65
CA THR A 425 11.34 14.21 -18.56
C THR A 425 10.29 15.04 -17.84
N ARG A 426 10.71 16.22 -17.37
CA ARG A 426 9.82 17.20 -16.75
C ARG A 426 8.73 17.72 -17.69
N CYS A 427 8.91 17.69 -19.01
CA CYS A 427 7.91 18.15 -19.97
C CYS A 427 6.83 17.09 -20.30
N GLY A 428 6.95 15.87 -19.78
CA GLY A 428 6.03 14.78 -20.10
C GLY A 428 6.47 13.88 -21.26
N SER A 429 7.69 14.04 -21.77
CA SER A 429 8.26 13.13 -22.78
C SER A 429 8.86 11.89 -22.12
N VAL A 430 8.66 10.73 -22.75
CA VAL A 430 9.31 9.46 -22.41
C VAL A 430 10.26 9.10 -23.54
N ARG A 431 11.51 8.77 -23.22
CA ARG A 431 12.55 8.48 -24.21
C ARG A 431 13.18 7.13 -23.90
N VAL A 432 13.51 6.38 -24.94
CA VAL A 432 14.23 5.11 -24.84
C VAL A 432 15.58 5.29 -25.51
N ILE A 433 16.66 5.00 -24.78
CA ILE A 433 18.01 4.92 -25.32
C ILE A 433 18.49 3.47 -25.27
N VAL A 434 19.23 3.08 -26.30
CA VAL A 434 19.78 1.73 -26.42
C VAL A 434 21.25 1.81 -26.78
N GLN A 435 22.03 0.86 -26.30
CA GLN A 435 23.38 0.60 -26.74
C GLN A 435 23.42 -0.84 -27.24
N HIS A 436 23.70 -1.09 -28.52
CA HIS A 436 23.74 -2.46 -29.05
C HIS A 436 25.17 -3.01 -29.07
N PRO A 437 25.36 -4.34 -29.04
CA PRO A 437 26.69 -4.96 -29.08
C PRO A 437 27.51 -4.65 -30.34
N GLU A 438 26.85 -4.22 -31.41
CA GLU A 438 27.50 -3.83 -32.68
C GLU A 438 28.05 -2.40 -32.63
N THR A 439 27.69 -1.62 -31.60
CA THR A 439 28.08 -0.20 -31.42
C THR A 439 29.12 0.02 -30.32
N VAL A 440 29.88 -1.03 -29.98
CA VAL A 440 30.91 -0.97 -28.91
C VAL A 440 31.92 0.14 -29.21
N GLY A 441 32.07 1.07 -28.26
CA GLY A 441 32.89 2.28 -28.40
C GLY A 441 32.07 3.56 -28.59
N HIS A 442 30.81 3.45 -29.00
CA HIS A 442 29.84 4.54 -28.95
C HIS A 442 28.97 4.40 -27.69
N GLY A 443 28.63 5.54 -27.07
CA GLY A 443 27.67 5.58 -25.96
C GLY A 443 26.24 5.24 -26.40
N PRO A 444 25.30 5.06 -25.45
CA PRO A 444 23.89 4.81 -25.78
C PRO A 444 23.31 5.88 -26.72
N GLN A 445 22.46 5.47 -27.64
CA GLN A 445 21.81 6.35 -28.62
C GLN A 445 20.30 6.43 -28.40
N LEU A 446 19.71 7.56 -28.78
CA LEU A 446 18.25 7.75 -28.73
C LEU A 446 17.57 6.81 -29.74
N PHE A 447 16.77 5.90 -29.22
CA PHE A 447 16.01 4.93 -30.02
C PHE A 447 14.62 5.45 -30.38
N GLN A 448 13.91 6.01 -29.40
CA GLN A 448 12.54 6.49 -29.58
C GLN A 448 12.18 7.60 -28.58
N THR A 449 11.34 8.54 -29.00
CA THR A 449 10.70 9.55 -28.15
C THR A 449 9.18 9.42 -28.22
N PHE A 450 8.52 9.48 -27.06
CA PHE A 450 7.06 9.49 -26.91
C PHE A 450 6.64 10.79 -26.20
N THR A 451 5.91 11.64 -26.90
CA THR A 451 5.39 12.92 -26.38
C THR A 451 3.91 12.80 -26.04
N VAL A 452 3.61 12.03 -25.00
CA VAL A 452 2.23 11.54 -24.75
C VAL A 452 1.58 12.07 -23.48
N HIS A 453 2.36 12.67 -22.58
CA HIS A 453 1.88 13.30 -21.36
C HIS A 453 2.08 14.81 -21.46
N GLN A 454 1.16 15.57 -20.86
CA GLN A 454 1.24 17.03 -20.75
C GLN A 454 1.84 17.48 -19.40
N SER A 455 2.08 16.52 -18.51
CA SER A 455 2.56 16.74 -17.15
C SER A 455 3.88 15.98 -16.93
N PRO A 456 4.74 16.42 -15.99
CA PRO A 456 6.01 15.78 -15.67
C PRO A 456 5.88 14.27 -15.46
N ILE A 457 6.80 13.50 -16.03
CA ILE A 457 6.86 12.06 -15.80
C ILE A 457 7.37 11.81 -14.38
N THR A 458 6.60 11.10 -13.56
CA THR A 458 7.01 10.73 -12.20
C THR A 458 7.66 9.36 -12.17
N LYS A 459 7.31 8.47 -13.11
CA LYS A 459 7.89 7.14 -13.23
C LYS A 459 7.93 6.64 -14.66
N VAL A 460 8.93 5.81 -14.92
CA VAL A 460 9.05 4.97 -16.10
C VAL A 460 9.42 3.58 -15.64
N SER A 461 8.91 2.55 -16.30
CA SER A 461 9.33 1.17 -16.11
C SER A 461 9.50 0.52 -17.48
N LEU A 462 10.70 0.00 -17.72
CA LEU A 462 11.02 -0.80 -18.90
C LEU A 462 11.14 -2.26 -18.50
N SER A 463 10.26 -3.10 -19.03
CA SER A 463 10.19 -4.53 -18.76
C SER A 463 10.41 -5.34 -20.05
N GLU A 464 10.46 -6.67 -19.95
CA GLU A 464 10.61 -7.58 -21.09
C GLU A 464 9.48 -7.42 -22.13
N ASN A 465 8.29 -7.02 -21.70
CA ASN A 465 7.12 -6.97 -22.57
C ASN A 465 6.48 -5.58 -22.68
N TYR A 466 6.80 -4.66 -21.77
CA TYR A 466 6.14 -3.37 -21.69
C TYR A 466 7.09 -2.21 -21.38
N LEU A 467 6.77 -1.07 -21.97
CA LEU A 467 7.21 0.24 -21.50
C LEU A 467 6.01 0.87 -20.81
N ILE A 468 6.19 1.34 -19.58
CA ILE A 468 5.14 1.99 -18.79
C ILE A 468 5.64 3.36 -18.39
N SER A 469 4.76 4.35 -18.47
CA SER A 469 5.02 5.71 -17.99
C SER A 469 3.89 6.18 -17.11
N VAL A 470 4.22 6.96 -16.08
CA VAL A 470 3.28 7.59 -15.16
C VAL A 470 3.61 9.07 -15.08
N CYS A 471 2.62 9.95 -15.26
CA CYS A 471 2.81 11.39 -15.08
C CYS A 471 2.15 11.88 -13.79
N SER A 472 2.56 13.07 -13.34
CA SER A 472 2.11 13.68 -12.09
C SER A 472 0.62 14.05 -12.06
N GLU A 473 -0.03 14.09 -13.21
CA GLU A 473 -1.45 14.40 -13.31
C GLU A 473 -2.28 13.16 -12.98
N TYR A 474 -2.77 13.08 -11.74
CA TYR A 474 -3.62 11.98 -11.28
C TYR A 474 -3.02 10.56 -11.46
N ASN A 475 -1.68 10.47 -11.48
CA ASN A 475 -0.94 9.25 -11.84
C ASN A 475 -1.46 8.65 -13.16
N HIS A 476 -1.61 9.47 -14.19
CA HIS A 476 -2.03 8.99 -15.51
C HIS A 476 -0.95 8.10 -16.12
N VAL A 477 -1.33 6.86 -16.37
CA VAL A 477 -0.49 5.77 -16.88
C VAL A 477 -0.71 5.60 -18.37
N ARG A 478 0.40 5.39 -19.09
CA ARG A 478 0.37 4.85 -20.46
C ARG A 478 1.30 3.65 -20.56
N SER A 479 0.83 2.61 -21.24
CA SER A 479 1.60 1.39 -21.49
C SER A 479 1.78 1.15 -22.99
N TRP A 480 2.96 0.70 -23.40
CA TRP A 480 3.26 0.24 -24.76
C TRP A 480 3.78 -1.18 -24.72
N ARG A 481 3.40 -1.99 -25.70
CA ARG A 481 4.02 -3.30 -25.87
C ARG A 481 5.39 -3.11 -26.50
N VAL A 482 6.39 -3.74 -25.91
CA VAL A 482 7.76 -3.75 -26.42
C VAL A 482 7.99 -5.10 -27.08
N THR A 483 8.46 -5.08 -28.33
CA THR A 483 8.79 -6.28 -29.09
C THR A 483 10.30 -6.40 -29.22
N ARG A 484 10.79 -7.61 -28.95
CA ARG A 484 12.22 -7.90 -28.92
C ARG A 484 12.58 -8.93 -29.99
N PHE A 485 13.69 -8.71 -30.68
CA PHE A 485 14.30 -9.66 -31.60
C PHE A 485 15.66 -10.10 -31.04
N ARG A 486 15.82 -11.42 -30.85
CA ARG A 486 17.01 -12.01 -30.20
C ARG A 486 17.32 -11.40 -28.83
N GLY A 487 16.27 -11.02 -28.11
CA GLY A 487 16.33 -10.34 -26.80
C GLY A 487 16.35 -8.82 -26.89
N MET A 488 16.74 -8.22 -28.01
CA MET A 488 16.93 -6.77 -28.12
C MET A 488 15.67 -6.05 -28.57
N ILE A 489 15.41 -4.85 -28.04
CA ILE A 489 14.41 -3.96 -28.64
C ILE A 489 14.86 -3.66 -30.08
N SER A 490 14.14 -4.21 -31.06
CA SER A 490 14.54 -4.15 -32.47
C SER A 490 13.60 -3.31 -33.32
N THR A 491 12.40 -3.05 -32.83
CA THR A 491 11.40 -2.23 -33.50
C THR A 491 10.97 -1.12 -32.57
N GLN A 492 10.86 0.11 -33.09
CA GLN A 492 10.26 1.21 -32.36
C GLN A 492 8.85 0.79 -31.94
N PRO A 493 8.51 0.81 -30.63
CA PRO A 493 7.14 0.59 -30.20
C PRO A 493 6.23 1.59 -30.93
N GLY A 494 5.03 1.16 -31.31
CA GLY A 494 4.06 2.05 -31.94
C GLY A 494 3.84 3.30 -31.10
N THR A 495 3.59 4.45 -31.75
CA THR A 495 3.37 5.73 -31.05
C THR A 495 2.11 5.72 -30.19
N THR A 496 1.11 4.92 -30.57
CA THR A 496 -0.13 4.74 -29.82
C THR A 496 0.08 3.76 -28.65
N PRO A 497 -0.25 4.15 -27.40
CA PRO A 497 -0.18 3.25 -26.26
C PRO A 497 -1.24 2.15 -26.35
N LYS A 498 -0.90 0.97 -25.81
CA LYS A 498 -1.81 -0.17 -25.63
C LYS A 498 -2.95 0.15 -24.66
N ALA A 499 -2.64 0.87 -23.58
CA ALA A 499 -3.63 1.30 -22.61
C ALA A 499 -3.29 2.70 -22.05
N ALA A 500 -4.35 3.41 -21.64
CA ALA A 500 -4.26 4.69 -20.96
C ALA A 500 -5.30 4.72 -19.83
N PHE A 501 -4.87 4.93 -18.59
CA PHE A 501 -5.75 4.92 -17.42
C PHE A 501 -5.16 5.71 -16.25
N LYS A 502 -5.96 6.08 -15.26
CA LYS A 502 -5.52 6.81 -14.06
C LYS A 502 -5.46 5.88 -12.84
N VAL A 503 -4.43 6.04 -12.02
CA VAL A 503 -4.28 5.39 -10.69
C VAL A 503 -4.48 6.45 -9.61
N LEU A 504 -5.73 6.86 -9.44
CA LEU A 504 -6.11 7.95 -8.55
C LEU A 504 -5.68 7.69 -7.09
N ALA A 505 -5.03 8.69 -6.51
CA ALA A 505 -4.73 8.81 -5.09
C ALA A 505 -4.97 10.27 -4.68
N LEU A 506 -5.73 10.49 -3.61
CA LEU A 506 -6.00 11.83 -3.05
C LEU A 506 -4.94 12.26 -2.04
N GLU A 507 -4.08 11.34 -1.61
CA GLU A 507 -2.93 11.69 -0.79
C GLU A 507 -1.94 12.50 -1.64
N ALA A 508 -1.50 13.65 -1.13
CA ALA A 508 -0.50 14.45 -1.82
C ALA A 508 0.78 13.61 -2.03
N PRO A 509 1.42 13.64 -3.22
CA PRO A 509 2.61 12.84 -3.51
C PRO A 509 3.76 13.03 -2.51
N THR A 510 3.79 14.18 -1.82
CA THR A 510 4.80 14.55 -0.84
C THR A 510 4.47 14.10 0.59
N ALA A 511 3.26 13.60 0.87
CA ALA A 511 2.81 13.34 2.23
C ALA A 511 3.39 12.04 2.81
N GLN A 512 3.53 10.98 2.01
CA GLN A 512 4.12 9.70 2.43
C GLN A 512 4.80 8.99 1.24
N PRO A 513 6.14 8.97 1.14
CA PRO A 513 6.85 8.32 0.02
C PRO A 513 6.67 6.79 -0.02
N HIS A 514 6.04 6.20 1.01
CA HIS A 514 5.85 4.76 1.18
C HIS A 514 4.42 4.29 0.82
N ASN A 515 3.61 5.16 0.20
CA ASN A 515 2.29 4.87 -0.39
C ASN A 515 2.30 4.99 -1.91
N ASP A 516 3.49 4.88 -2.50
CA ASP A 516 3.71 5.06 -3.91
C ASP A 516 2.95 3.99 -4.74
N CYS A 517 2.35 4.35 -5.87
CA CYS A 517 1.39 3.43 -6.52
C CYS A 517 2.02 2.32 -7.38
N GLY A 518 3.34 2.31 -7.58
CA GLY A 518 4.03 1.43 -8.53
C GLY A 518 4.28 2.05 -9.91
N PRO A 519 4.71 1.30 -10.93
CA PRO A 519 4.55 -0.15 -11.04
C PRO A 519 5.50 -0.94 -10.12
N TYR A 520 5.02 -2.09 -9.65
CA TYR A 520 5.73 -3.03 -8.79
C TYR A 520 5.85 -4.41 -9.46
N GLY A 521 6.95 -5.11 -9.17
CA GLY A 521 7.26 -6.44 -9.67
C GLY A 521 8.49 -6.45 -10.57
N GLU A 522 9.10 -7.62 -10.71
CA GLU A 522 10.27 -7.84 -11.55
C GLU A 522 10.05 -7.47 -13.02
N GLN A 523 11.14 -7.16 -13.72
CA GLN A 523 11.10 -6.67 -15.09
C GLN A 523 10.77 -7.78 -16.11
N ASP A 524 10.97 -9.04 -15.77
CA ASP A 524 10.63 -10.18 -16.63
C ASP A 524 9.22 -10.73 -16.37
N GLU A 525 8.49 -10.14 -15.41
CA GLU A 525 7.15 -10.58 -15.06
C GLU A 525 6.10 -9.47 -15.25
N GLU A 526 4.82 -9.81 -15.09
CA GLU A 526 3.74 -8.84 -15.19
C GLU A 526 3.77 -7.89 -13.98
N GLN A 527 3.96 -6.61 -14.22
CA GLN A 527 3.97 -5.59 -13.17
C GLN A 527 2.56 -5.14 -12.78
N ILE A 528 2.43 -4.62 -11.56
CA ILE A 528 1.15 -4.18 -10.99
C ILE A 528 1.23 -2.78 -10.39
N PHE A 529 0.09 -2.10 -10.34
CA PHE A 529 -0.13 -0.91 -9.51
C PHE A 529 -0.91 -1.28 -8.25
N ILE A 530 -0.61 -0.61 -7.16
CA ILE A 530 -1.38 -0.67 -5.91
C ILE A 530 -2.03 0.70 -5.74
N GLN A 531 -3.35 0.72 -5.77
CA GLN A 531 -4.12 1.95 -5.71
C GLN A 531 -4.75 2.11 -4.32
N LYS A 532 -4.23 3.09 -3.58
CA LYS A 532 -4.81 3.61 -2.35
C LYS A 532 -5.47 4.95 -2.65
N VAL A 533 -6.80 4.97 -2.69
CA VAL A 533 -7.55 6.14 -3.18
C VAL A 533 -7.57 7.26 -2.16
N VAL A 534 -7.89 6.94 -0.91
CA VAL A 534 -7.98 7.90 0.20
C VAL A 534 -6.97 7.56 1.30
N PRO A 535 -6.40 8.53 2.04
CA PRO A 535 -5.35 8.28 3.03
C PRO A 535 -5.77 7.33 4.17
N ASP A 536 -7.01 7.46 4.66
CA ASP A 536 -7.54 6.68 5.78
C ASP A 536 -8.47 5.56 5.31
N THR A 537 -8.03 4.77 4.33
CA THR A 537 -8.77 3.58 3.85
C THR A 537 -8.20 2.29 4.40
N ASP A 538 -9.07 1.32 4.65
CA ASP A 538 -8.73 -0.08 4.91
C ASP A 538 -8.61 -0.90 3.62
N THR A 539 -8.88 -0.30 2.45
CA THR A 539 -9.06 -1.00 1.18
C THR A 539 -8.02 -0.55 0.14
N LEU A 540 -7.40 -1.52 -0.54
CA LEU A 540 -6.46 -1.32 -1.64
C LEU A 540 -6.95 -2.04 -2.90
N TYR A 541 -6.70 -1.45 -4.07
CA TYR A 541 -6.98 -2.09 -5.36
C TYR A 541 -5.67 -2.45 -6.07
N VAL A 542 -5.50 -3.72 -6.43
CA VAL A 542 -4.35 -4.19 -7.20
C VAL A 542 -4.73 -4.24 -8.66
N ARG A 543 -3.93 -3.61 -9.53
CA ARG A 543 -4.23 -3.42 -10.96
C ARG A 543 -3.07 -3.85 -11.83
N LEU A 544 -3.32 -4.41 -13.00
CA LEU A 544 -2.27 -4.73 -13.95
C LEU A 544 -1.64 -3.46 -14.52
N ALA A 545 -0.32 -3.39 -14.60
CA ALA A 545 0.35 -2.24 -15.17
C ALA A 545 0.23 -2.17 -16.71
N SER A 546 0.06 -3.33 -17.37
CA SER A 546 -0.03 -3.39 -18.82
C SER A 546 -1.34 -2.86 -19.39
N ASN A 547 -2.47 -2.96 -18.67
CA ASN A 547 -3.80 -2.58 -19.18
C ASN A 547 -4.71 -1.90 -18.15
N GLY A 548 -4.28 -1.80 -16.89
CA GLY A 548 -5.02 -1.14 -15.83
C GLY A 548 -6.17 -1.96 -15.23
N LYS A 549 -6.45 -3.19 -15.69
CA LYS A 549 -7.53 -4.06 -15.18
C LYS A 549 -7.31 -4.43 -13.72
N ARG A 550 -8.40 -4.60 -12.96
CA ARG A 550 -8.36 -5.01 -11.55
C ARG A 550 -7.92 -6.48 -11.47
N VAL A 551 -6.92 -6.75 -10.64
CA VAL A 551 -6.46 -8.11 -10.31
C VAL A 551 -7.21 -8.62 -9.09
N CYS A 552 -7.24 -7.81 -8.03
CA CYS A 552 -7.94 -8.12 -6.80
C CYS A 552 -8.17 -6.85 -5.97
N THR A 553 -9.06 -6.96 -4.99
CA THR A 553 -9.28 -5.96 -3.94
C THR A 553 -8.80 -6.55 -2.63
N ILE A 554 -8.05 -5.78 -1.85
CA ILE A 554 -7.55 -6.17 -0.52
C ILE A 554 -8.21 -5.27 0.50
N ARG A 555 -8.77 -5.85 1.56
CA ARG A 555 -9.34 -5.12 2.68
C ARG A 555 -8.70 -5.58 3.99
N SER A 556 -8.36 -4.64 4.86
CA SER A 556 -7.78 -4.93 6.17
C SER A 556 -8.66 -5.89 6.95
N VAL A 557 -8.07 -6.95 7.51
CA VAL A 557 -8.81 -7.97 8.27
C VAL A 557 -9.41 -7.41 9.57
N ASP A 558 -8.72 -6.45 10.19
CA ASP A 558 -9.12 -5.79 11.43
C ASP A 558 -9.86 -4.46 11.22
N GLY A 559 -10.12 -4.08 9.96
CA GLY A 559 -10.71 -2.79 9.58
C GLY A 559 -9.79 -1.57 9.80
N SER A 560 -8.53 -1.77 10.24
CA SER A 560 -7.58 -0.66 10.41
C SER A 560 -7.16 -0.07 9.06
N ALA A 561 -7.13 1.25 8.99
CA ALA A 561 -6.59 1.97 7.84
C ALA A 561 -5.14 1.55 7.51
N VAL A 562 -4.86 1.37 6.23
CA VAL A 562 -3.54 1.05 5.68
C VAL A 562 -2.68 2.29 5.67
N SER A 563 -1.57 2.26 6.41
CA SER A 563 -0.64 3.38 6.53
C SER A 563 0.45 3.38 5.47
N CYS A 564 0.98 2.20 5.12
CA CYS A 564 1.98 1.99 4.09
C CYS A 564 1.86 0.59 3.49
N PHE A 565 2.50 0.34 2.34
CA PHE A 565 2.54 -0.98 1.74
C PHE A 565 3.82 -1.23 0.95
N VAL A 566 4.20 -2.49 0.78
CA VAL A 566 5.34 -2.90 -0.04
C VAL A 566 5.09 -4.26 -0.68
N LEU A 567 5.44 -4.40 -1.95
CA LEU A 567 5.50 -5.70 -2.61
C LEU A 567 6.82 -6.38 -2.27
N ALA A 568 6.75 -7.58 -1.73
CA ALA A 568 7.90 -8.41 -1.41
C ALA A 568 7.84 -9.71 -2.22
N GLU A 569 9.00 -10.15 -2.70
CA GLU A 569 9.15 -11.46 -3.30
C GLU A 569 9.87 -12.35 -2.29
N CYS A 570 9.15 -13.37 -1.82
CA CYS A 570 9.68 -14.36 -0.90
C CYS A 570 9.92 -15.66 -1.66
N GLU A 571 11.12 -16.23 -1.53
CA GLU A 571 11.43 -17.55 -2.05
C GLU A 571 10.53 -18.59 -1.36
N GLY A 572 9.61 -19.19 -2.12
CA GLY A 572 8.87 -20.36 -1.69
C GLY A 572 9.60 -21.63 -2.11
N ALA A 573 9.29 -22.76 -1.45
CA ALA A 573 9.93 -24.06 -1.70
C ALA A 573 9.83 -24.60 -3.14
N LEU A 574 8.96 -24.03 -3.99
CA LEU A 574 8.74 -24.47 -5.38
C LEU A 574 8.60 -23.32 -6.40
N ARG A 575 8.17 -22.13 -5.98
CA ARG A 575 8.13 -20.90 -6.80
C ARG A 575 8.21 -19.65 -5.90
N PRO A 576 8.79 -18.54 -6.39
CA PRO A 576 8.70 -17.26 -5.70
C PRO A 576 7.24 -16.85 -5.50
N ARG A 577 6.92 -16.34 -4.31
CA ARG A 577 5.59 -15.80 -3.98
C ARG A 577 5.67 -14.29 -3.94
N ARG A 578 4.69 -13.64 -4.57
CA ARG A 578 4.50 -12.20 -4.47
C ARG A 578 3.59 -11.90 -3.30
N LEU A 579 4.18 -11.39 -2.23
CA LEU A 579 3.48 -11.02 -1.01
C LEU A 579 3.32 -9.50 -0.95
N LEU A 580 2.10 -9.01 -0.82
CA LEU A 580 1.85 -7.63 -0.47
C LEU A 580 1.83 -7.50 1.05
N LEU A 581 2.77 -6.74 1.61
CA LEU A 581 2.78 -6.39 3.03
C LEU A 581 2.13 -5.03 3.21
N CYS A 582 1.13 -4.94 4.08
CA CYS A 582 0.42 -3.72 4.44
C CYS A 582 0.72 -3.35 5.89
N GLY A 583 1.23 -2.16 6.11
CA GLY A 583 1.33 -1.56 7.44
C GLY A 583 0.03 -0.86 7.78
N HIS A 584 -0.36 -0.89 9.05
CA HIS A 584 -1.64 -0.35 9.50
C HIS A 584 -1.47 0.71 10.59
N ARG A 585 -2.48 1.57 10.72
CA ARG A 585 -2.55 2.56 11.81
C ARG A 585 -2.65 1.92 13.20
N SER A 586 -3.17 0.69 13.28
CA SER A 586 -3.15 -0.14 14.50
C SER A 586 -1.74 -0.51 14.97
N GLY A 587 -0.71 -0.30 14.14
CA GLY A 587 0.66 -0.74 14.38
C GLY A 587 0.92 -2.18 13.93
N ALA A 588 -0.09 -2.87 13.41
CA ALA A 588 0.07 -4.21 12.86
C ALA A 588 0.59 -4.17 11.42
N THR A 589 1.19 -5.28 10.98
CA THR A 589 1.51 -5.53 9.57
C THR A 589 0.77 -6.77 9.09
N GLN A 590 0.02 -6.66 7.99
CA GLN A 590 -0.73 -7.75 7.38
C GLN A 590 -0.06 -8.18 6.07
N MET A 591 -0.12 -9.47 5.73
CA MET A 591 0.56 -10.04 4.56
C MET A 591 -0.44 -10.77 3.67
N TRP A 592 -0.37 -10.53 2.37
CA TRP A 592 -1.34 -11.00 1.38
C TRP A 592 -0.64 -11.70 0.21
N ASP A 593 -0.99 -12.94 -0.11
CA ASP A 593 -0.42 -13.64 -1.28
C ASP A 593 -1.23 -13.32 -2.54
N ILE A 594 -0.66 -12.47 -3.39
CA ILE A 594 -1.29 -12.01 -4.63
C ILE A 594 -0.82 -12.78 -5.87
N THR A 595 0.01 -13.81 -5.71
CA THR A 595 0.56 -14.59 -6.83
C THR A 595 -0.55 -15.24 -7.66
N GLY A 596 -1.49 -15.94 -7.00
CA GLY A 596 -2.60 -16.63 -7.68
C GLY A 596 -3.54 -15.70 -8.45
N PRO A 597 -4.00 -14.58 -7.85
CA PRO A 597 -4.75 -13.54 -8.57
C PRO A 597 -4.02 -13.00 -9.80
N ILE A 598 -2.73 -12.67 -9.70
CA ILE A 598 -1.94 -12.16 -10.84
C ILE A 598 -1.85 -13.20 -11.96
N ASP A 599 -1.50 -14.45 -11.63
CA ASP A 599 -1.39 -15.55 -12.61
C ASP A 599 -2.71 -15.74 -13.40
N ARG A 600 -3.85 -15.66 -12.70
CA ARG A 600 -5.19 -15.75 -13.33
C ARG A 600 -5.45 -14.57 -14.26
N ALA A 601 -5.15 -13.35 -13.82
CA ALA A 601 -5.34 -12.14 -14.61
C ALA A 601 -4.46 -12.11 -15.87
N VAL A 602 -3.24 -12.64 -15.79
CA VAL A 602 -2.33 -12.78 -16.95
C VAL A 602 -2.89 -13.80 -17.95
N LYS A 603 -3.33 -14.97 -17.48
CA LYS A 603 -3.91 -16.02 -18.36
C LYS A 603 -5.14 -15.53 -19.12
N LEU A 604 -6.02 -14.77 -18.47
CA LEU A 604 -7.22 -14.20 -19.10
C LEU A 604 -6.92 -13.12 -20.16
N ASN A 605 -5.71 -12.56 -20.17
CA ASN A 605 -5.32 -11.51 -21.12
C ASN A 605 -4.51 -12.05 -22.31
N GLN A 606 -4.27 -13.37 -22.41
CA GLN A 606 -3.60 -13.95 -23.58
C GLN A 606 -4.60 -14.16 -24.74
N PRO A 607 -4.26 -13.75 -25.97
CA PRO A 607 -5.11 -13.98 -27.13
C PRO A 607 -5.19 -15.48 -27.42
N GLY A 608 -6.35 -16.10 -27.17
CA GLY A 608 -6.61 -17.53 -27.39
C GLY A 608 -7.14 -18.31 -26.19
N SER A 609 -7.30 -17.69 -25.00
CA SER A 609 -7.95 -18.36 -23.87
C SER A 609 -9.45 -18.51 -24.14
N VAL A 610 -9.86 -19.70 -24.59
CA VAL A 610 -11.26 -20.11 -24.62
C VAL A 610 -11.77 -20.03 -23.18
N ALA A 611 -12.76 -19.15 -22.93
CA ALA A 611 -13.54 -19.21 -21.70
C ALA A 611 -14.05 -20.64 -21.58
N GLY A 612 -13.62 -21.36 -20.54
CA GLY A 612 -14.03 -22.74 -20.34
C GLY A 612 -15.55 -22.82 -20.34
N ASN A 613 -16.09 -23.65 -21.22
CA ASN A 613 -17.51 -23.98 -21.30
C ASN A 613 -18.09 -24.27 -19.91
N GLY A 614 -18.87 -23.32 -19.41
CA GLY A 614 -19.86 -23.47 -18.34
C GLY A 614 -21.00 -22.53 -18.72
N GLY A 615 -22.10 -23.10 -19.22
CA GLY A 615 -23.14 -22.38 -19.94
C GLY A 615 -23.88 -21.30 -19.15
N GLY A 616 -24.35 -20.31 -19.90
CA GLY A 616 -25.20 -19.21 -19.44
C GLY A 616 -25.11 -18.06 -20.44
N GLU A 617 -25.94 -18.07 -21.48
CA GLU A 617 -26.12 -16.95 -22.40
C GLU A 617 -26.70 -15.75 -21.63
N GLY A 618 -26.10 -14.57 -21.84
CA GLY A 618 -26.69 -13.28 -21.45
C GLY A 618 -26.17 -12.69 -20.15
N ASP A 619 -24.93 -12.19 -20.14
CA ASP A 619 -24.57 -10.93 -19.44
C ASP A 619 -23.21 -10.43 -19.96
N GLU A 620 -23.20 -9.57 -20.98
CA GLU A 620 -22.04 -8.70 -21.24
C GLU A 620 -21.98 -7.67 -20.09
N SER A 621 -21.55 -8.12 -18.93
CA SER A 621 -21.18 -7.23 -17.84
C SER A 621 -20.07 -6.29 -18.35
N PRO A 622 -20.17 -4.97 -18.14
CA PRO A 622 -19.15 -4.04 -18.58
C PRO A 622 -17.83 -4.48 -17.96
N THR A 623 -16.79 -4.63 -18.79
CA THR A 623 -15.45 -5.03 -18.34
C THR A 623 -15.11 -4.25 -17.07
N PRO A 624 -14.85 -4.89 -15.92
CA PRO A 624 -14.76 -4.18 -14.66
C PRO A 624 -13.66 -3.13 -14.78
N ASP A 625 -14.05 -1.86 -14.63
CA ASP A 625 -13.13 -0.75 -14.53
C ASP A 625 -12.06 -1.13 -13.50
N GLY A 626 -10.80 -1.01 -13.90
CA GLY A 626 -9.76 -1.63 -13.09
C GLY A 626 -9.52 -0.93 -11.75
N GLY A 627 -9.85 0.36 -11.66
CA GLY A 627 -9.88 1.14 -10.42
C GLY A 627 -11.24 1.06 -9.74
N PRO A 628 -11.48 1.75 -8.61
CA PRO A 628 -12.78 1.75 -7.93
C PRO A 628 -13.90 2.09 -8.91
N SER A 629 -15.02 1.37 -8.85
CA SER A 629 -16.22 1.74 -9.60
C SER A 629 -16.73 3.11 -9.12
N PRO A 630 -17.56 3.83 -9.90
CA PRO A 630 -18.15 5.08 -9.46
C PRO A 630 -18.81 5.00 -8.07
N ASP A 631 -19.54 3.90 -7.79
CA ASP A 631 -20.18 3.67 -6.50
C ASP A 631 -19.19 3.36 -5.36
N GLU A 632 -18.11 2.64 -5.65
CA GLU A 632 -17.01 2.43 -4.70
C GLU A 632 -16.28 3.73 -4.39
N LEU A 633 -16.04 4.56 -5.42
CA LEU A 633 -15.37 5.84 -5.27
C LEU A 633 -16.21 6.79 -4.42
N VAL A 634 -17.51 6.95 -4.70
CA VAL A 634 -18.40 7.79 -3.89
C VAL A 634 -18.44 7.30 -2.44
N ARG A 635 -18.44 5.98 -2.20
CA ARG A 635 -18.33 5.42 -0.84
C ARG A 635 -17.04 5.81 -0.14
N LEU A 636 -15.89 5.61 -0.80
CA LEU A 636 -14.58 5.96 -0.25
C LEU A 636 -14.50 7.46 0.06
N LEU A 637 -15.05 8.28 -0.82
CA LEU A 637 -15.10 9.74 -0.67
C LEU A 637 -16.08 10.19 0.41
N SER A 638 -17.16 9.46 0.68
CA SER A 638 -18.12 9.82 1.73
C SER A 638 -17.52 9.81 3.14
N ALA A 639 -16.41 9.09 3.32
CA ALA A 639 -15.63 9.09 4.55
C ALA A 639 -14.60 10.24 4.62
N CYS A 640 -14.44 11.02 3.55
CA CYS A 640 -13.51 12.15 3.46
C CYS A 640 -14.27 13.48 3.45
N ASP A 641 -13.81 14.44 4.24
CA ASP A 641 -14.29 15.81 4.15
C ASP A 641 -13.64 16.50 2.94
N LEU A 642 -14.35 16.48 1.80
CA LEU A 642 -13.87 17.09 0.55
C LEU A 642 -13.86 18.62 0.59
N ASP A 643 -14.53 19.23 1.57
CA ASP A 643 -14.63 20.69 1.74
C ASP A 643 -13.52 21.26 2.63
N ALA A 644 -12.71 20.40 3.26
CA ALA A 644 -11.55 20.82 4.03
C ALA A 644 -10.44 21.33 3.08
N ALA A 645 -10.44 22.65 2.84
CA ALA A 645 -9.38 23.31 2.09
C ALA A 645 -7.99 22.92 2.67
N PRO A 646 -6.97 22.68 1.83
CA PRO A 646 -5.63 22.41 2.32
C PRO A 646 -5.17 23.59 3.19
N VAL A 647 -4.76 23.29 4.43
CA VAL A 647 -4.17 24.28 5.34
C VAL A 647 -3.02 24.95 4.58
N PRO A 648 -3.05 26.27 4.33
CA PRO A 648 -1.97 26.93 3.63
C PRO A 648 -0.68 26.76 4.46
N LEU A 649 0.37 26.30 3.79
CA LEU A 649 1.72 26.26 4.33
C LEU A 649 2.01 27.64 4.94
N SER A 650 2.38 27.66 6.22
CA SER A 650 2.80 28.88 6.92
C SER A 650 3.87 29.57 6.09
N GLN A 651 3.55 30.74 5.56
CA GLN A 651 4.49 31.59 4.84
C GLN A 651 5.70 31.85 5.74
N SER A 652 6.89 31.60 5.21
CA SER A 652 8.16 32.02 5.82
C SER A 652 8.07 33.50 6.22
N PRO A 653 8.59 33.91 7.39
CA PRO A 653 8.51 35.30 7.81
C PRO A 653 9.24 36.19 6.80
N ASN A 654 8.49 37.11 6.20
CA ASN A 654 9.00 38.12 5.29
C ASN A 654 10.15 38.90 5.95
N ARG A 655 11.29 38.91 5.29
CA ARG A 655 12.43 39.79 5.59
C ARG A 655 11.99 41.24 5.29
N PRO A 656 12.20 42.22 6.18
CA PRO A 656 11.80 43.59 5.89
C PRO A 656 12.67 44.16 4.77
N ILE A 657 11.99 44.68 3.76
CA ILE A 657 12.55 45.47 2.67
C ILE A 657 13.02 46.79 3.28
N GLN A 658 14.33 47.04 3.27
CA GLN A 658 14.85 48.41 3.38
C GLN A 658 14.63 49.11 2.04
N ALA A 659 14.06 50.30 2.09
CA ALA A 659 13.94 51.22 0.97
C ALA A 659 14.49 52.58 1.41
N PRO A 660 14.79 53.43 0.41
CA PRO A 660 16.01 53.46 -0.38
C PRO A 660 17.20 54.10 0.34
#